data_AF-A0AAD5VD09-F1
#
_entry.id   AF-A0AAD5VD09-F1
#
_cell.length_a   1.000
_cell.length_b   1.000
_cell.length_c   1.000
_cell.angle_alpha   90.00
_cell.angle_beta   90.00
_cell.angle_gamma   90.00
#
_symmetry.space_group_name_H-M   'P 1'
#
loop_
_entity.id
_entity.type
_entity.pdbx_description
1 polymer ?
#
loop_
_entity_poly.entity_id
_entity_poly.type
_entity_poly.pdbx_seq_one_letter_code
_entity_poly.pdbx_strand_id
1 'polypeptide(L)'
;MLSSRIFAFIAFFSVVNSLPIPTSDPENPSPAVSAVVSVISPELAPLFATPTSDGAAAATDVPPPSETGPAEGSVAPLPTEMPSITIPFELPPQVPQVTDGSQPVPTAAPSLTPMYTAIPTPPPACLAKAAALSASASAPDAAPTDESQLATNPDLQGRQVLRKRVAQTDLHAVAQSWQDLCFASGGDTTTNDPCVQLAGEKGINALLADADTCDQQDNADAMVDFAKSAGITNAEALIANAVAYLQHPRNAVNLLGVIPSTPYCQRPPRNPELQGIVPTQLAQVNPYVFGGPTVGMVPFGDATSCPYGQIPDVNSCSCVPAAGSSTSPAPAVESATVAENKAIFISNIPMSCAFDPDPEFKLLVQIASYNTNLQAERGLPQDLVDWLSPTLQVSSFLTQSPRAPDIVAVGFQELLPLHLGLAGISKGVIESRDKLILSEIQRFAPNGESYTLIAKVVNVGVALLVYGKDDGVGSRVQDVQTQWAGCGPMRMGNKGAVGVRFRVPSEDGGLGEVFTFVNAHLAAHTEQNQRRVEDYHSIVNTLLFPPLPDSNSKTPTTIFSSSHVFFFGDLNFRLDGIPSEMLPEHSKLAHGVAELLHDETRPKLKEYDQLVSVRDQLGTAFVGFREGEFWQFKCSFKYKLGEIDQYDPKRVPAWTDRIMYISHPDSPDTLQTSSITNVLYTSIPSYTTSDHKPVISVLLLPPSEPSSDSIPLVKLPSTYSPHPDPHARIKRILGRIFDRLLGYTWWLLAFLGFGSAAVGLMLDEYSNILMLTSSSHIGRS
;
A
#
# COMPACT_ATOMS: atom_id res chain seq x y z
N MET A 1 -27.86 -19.49 37.53
CA MET A 1 -26.45 -19.22 37.92
C MET A 1 -25.56 -18.82 36.75
N LEU A 2 -25.73 -19.36 35.53
CA LEU A 2 -24.97 -18.95 34.33
C LEU A 2 -25.24 -17.49 33.91
N SER A 3 -26.51 -17.04 33.99
CA SER A 3 -26.91 -15.65 33.67
C SER A 3 -26.33 -14.58 34.62
N SER A 4 -26.29 -14.82 35.93
CA SER A 4 -25.72 -13.86 36.91
C SER A 4 -24.20 -13.71 36.82
N ARG A 5 -23.49 -14.72 36.30
CA ARG A 5 -22.01 -14.70 36.17
C ARG A 5 -21.56 -14.10 34.84
N ILE A 6 -22.34 -14.25 33.77
CA ILE A 6 -22.21 -13.47 32.53
C ILE A 6 -22.44 -11.98 32.83
N PHE A 7 -23.44 -11.67 33.67
CA PHE A 7 -23.64 -10.30 34.16
C PHE A 7 -22.46 -9.75 34.95
N ALA A 8 -21.78 -10.56 35.77
CA ALA A 8 -20.59 -10.12 36.50
C ALA A 8 -19.39 -9.85 35.56
N PHE A 9 -19.25 -10.64 34.49
CA PHE A 9 -18.23 -10.41 33.47
C PHE A 9 -18.52 -9.15 32.65
N ILE A 10 -19.77 -8.98 32.19
CA ILE A 10 -20.23 -7.75 31.51
C ILE A 10 -20.10 -6.53 32.44
N ALA A 11 -20.44 -6.66 33.72
CA ALA A 11 -20.30 -5.59 34.71
C ALA A 11 -18.85 -5.22 34.99
N PHE A 12 -17.93 -6.21 35.05
CA PHE A 12 -16.50 -5.94 35.18
C PHE A 12 -15.98 -5.14 33.98
N PHE A 13 -16.37 -5.50 32.75
CA PHE A 13 -15.99 -4.77 31.54
C PHE A 13 -16.68 -3.40 31.40
N SER A 14 -17.95 -3.27 31.82
CA SER A 14 -18.62 -1.98 31.90
C SER A 14 -17.95 -1.07 32.93
N VAL A 15 -17.50 -1.60 34.08
CA VAL A 15 -16.80 -0.82 35.11
C VAL A 15 -15.41 -0.38 34.62
N VAL A 16 -14.64 -1.27 34.00
CA VAL A 16 -13.31 -0.92 33.44
C VAL A 16 -13.43 0.10 32.30
N ASN A 17 -14.47 0.02 31.45
CA ASN A 17 -14.75 1.01 30.40
C ASN A 17 -15.41 2.31 30.92
N SER A 18 -15.94 2.35 32.14
CA SER A 18 -16.57 3.54 32.73
C SER A 18 -15.64 4.32 33.68
N LEU A 19 -14.40 3.84 33.89
CA LEU A 19 -13.42 4.57 34.68
C LEU A 19 -12.90 5.76 33.84
N PRO A 20 -13.03 7.01 34.33
CA PRO A 20 -12.51 8.16 33.61
C PRO A 20 -11.00 8.01 33.41
N ILE A 21 -10.55 8.23 32.18
CA ILE A 21 -9.12 8.39 31.89
C ILE A 21 -8.66 9.62 32.69
N PRO A 22 -7.56 9.55 33.47
CA PRO A 22 -7.08 10.71 34.20
C PRO A 22 -6.77 11.83 33.21
N THR A 23 -7.48 12.94 33.37
CA THR A 23 -7.19 14.18 32.66
C THR A 23 -5.81 14.66 33.07
N SER A 24 -5.07 15.22 32.13
CA SER A 24 -3.73 15.79 32.32
C SER A 24 -3.78 17.11 33.09
N ASP A 25 -4.31 17.08 34.31
CA ASP A 25 -4.31 18.23 35.20
C ASP A 25 -3.21 18.04 36.27
N PRO A 26 -2.10 18.81 36.21
CA PRO A 26 -0.94 18.59 37.06
C PRO A 26 -1.14 18.95 38.54
N GLU A 27 -2.30 19.51 38.93
CA GLU A 27 -2.51 20.02 40.29
C GLU A 27 -3.44 19.16 41.18
N ASN A 28 -4.03 18.05 40.72
CA ASN A 28 -4.90 17.25 41.59
C ASN A 28 -4.98 15.74 41.24
N PRO A 29 -4.18 14.87 41.87
CA PRO A 29 -4.30 13.42 41.67
C PRO A 29 -5.56 12.86 42.33
N SER A 30 -6.46 12.27 41.54
CA SER A 30 -7.68 11.60 42.01
C SER A 30 -7.37 10.39 42.93
N PRO A 31 -8.24 10.05 43.92
CA PRO A 31 -8.00 8.97 44.89
C PRO A 31 -7.97 7.55 44.29
N ALA A 32 -8.24 7.39 42.99
CA ALA A 32 -8.43 6.09 42.35
C ALA A 32 -7.15 5.22 42.28
N VAL A 33 -5.96 5.81 42.43
CA VAL A 33 -4.68 5.08 42.39
C VAL A 33 -4.41 4.31 43.70
N SER A 34 -5.03 4.71 44.82
CA SER A 34 -4.80 4.05 46.12
C SER A 34 -5.66 2.81 46.36
N ALA A 35 -6.73 2.59 45.57
CA ALA A 35 -7.70 1.51 45.83
C ALA A 35 -7.38 0.18 45.11
N VAL A 36 -6.54 0.20 44.06
CA VAL A 36 -6.22 -1.02 43.27
C VAL A 36 -5.01 -1.76 43.84
N VAL A 37 -4.18 -1.10 44.65
CA VAL A 37 -2.96 -1.68 45.24
C VAL A 37 -3.24 -2.49 46.52
N SER A 38 -4.42 -2.38 47.14
CA SER A 38 -4.70 -3.04 48.44
C SER A 38 -5.39 -4.42 48.36
N VAL A 39 -5.67 -4.96 47.18
CA VAL A 39 -6.45 -6.22 47.02
C VAL A 39 -5.59 -7.44 46.62
N ILE A 40 -4.27 -7.29 46.48
CA ILE A 40 -3.37 -8.43 46.20
C ILE A 40 -2.71 -8.88 47.50
N SER A 41 -3.19 -10.00 48.05
CA SER A 41 -2.62 -10.66 49.23
C SER A 41 -1.20 -11.19 48.95
N PRO A 42 -0.27 -11.28 49.93
CA PRO A 42 1.17 -11.51 49.67
C PRO A 42 1.57 -12.97 49.38
N GLU A 43 0.63 -13.90 49.21
CA GLU A 43 0.92 -15.36 49.25
C GLU A 43 1.11 -16.08 47.91
N LEU A 44 1.25 -15.37 46.78
CA LEU A 44 1.45 -15.99 45.45
C LEU A 44 2.78 -15.64 44.76
N ALA A 45 3.79 -15.25 45.52
CA ALA A 45 5.05 -14.74 44.99
C ALA A 45 6.11 -15.76 44.49
N PRO A 46 5.99 -17.10 44.62
CA PRO A 46 6.98 -17.97 43.98
C PRO A 46 6.35 -19.11 43.18
N LEU A 47 5.96 -18.86 41.93
CA LEU A 47 5.60 -19.92 40.97
C LEU A 47 5.91 -19.55 39.51
N PHE A 48 6.93 -18.72 39.25
CA PHE A 48 7.49 -18.54 37.89
C PHE A 48 8.98 -18.21 37.97
N ALA A 49 9.80 -19.20 38.33
CA ALA A 49 11.23 -19.21 38.05
C ALA A 49 11.49 -20.39 37.11
N THR A 50 11.88 -20.12 35.86
CA THR A 50 12.30 -21.13 34.90
C THR A 50 13.77 -21.51 35.12
N PRO A 51 14.16 -22.77 34.82
CA PRO A 51 15.48 -23.30 35.12
C PRO A 51 16.51 -22.85 34.08
N THR A 52 17.70 -22.49 34.55
CA THR A 52 18.91 -22.39 33.71
C THR A 52 19.68 -23.70 33.84
N SER A 53 20.10 -24.27 32.70
CA SER A 53 20.90 -25.48 32.63
C SER A 53 22.37 -25.17 32.86
N ASP A 54 22.97 -25.92 33.80
CA ASP A 54 24.39 -25.94 34.15
C ASP A 54 25.31 -26.50 33.04
N GLY A 55 26.59 -26.10 33.12
CA GLY A 55 27.70 -26.76 32.42
C GLY A 55 29.09 -26.10 32.55
N ALA A 56 29.59 -25.95 33.80
CA ALA A 56 30.98 -25.97 34.33
C ALA A 56 32.20 -25.44 33.50
N ALA A 57 33.23 -24.77 34.05
CA ALA A 57 33.90 -24.95 35.34
C ALA A 57 34.83 -23.75 35.70
N ALA A 58 34.94 -23.46 37.02
CA ALA A 58 36.09 -23.00 37.84
C ALA A 58 37.06 -21.87 37.34
N ALA A 59 37.57 -20.93 38.13
CA ALA A 59 37.83 -20.87 39.58
C ALA A 59 38.06 -19.41 40.08
N THR A 60 37.67 -19.18 41.34
CA THR A 60 38.31 -18.37 42.43
C THR A 60 38.50 -16.83 42.35
N ASP A 61 38.01 -16.21 43.43
CA ASP A 61 38.56 -15.09 44.23
C ASP A 61 37.93 -13.67 44.14
N VAL A 62 37.22 -13.37 45.24
CA VAL A 62 36.76 -12.09 45.82
C VAL A 62 37.90 -11.61 46.75
N PRO A 63 38.25 -10.30 46.91
CA PRO A 63 37.33 -9.34 47.53
C PRO A 63 37.36 -7.85 47.08
N PRO A 64 36.32 -7.06 47.46
CA PRO A 64 36.24 -5.59 47.39
C PRO A 64 36.52 -4.97 48.79
N PRO A 65 36.11 -3.72 49.14
CA PRO A 65 35.99 -2.44 48.41
C PRO A 65 36.78 -1.30 49.14
N SER A 66 36.76 -0.08 48.62
CA SER A 66 37.03 1.12 49.44
C SER A 66 36.01 2.23 49.16
N GLU A 67 35.25 2.54 50.21
CA GLU A 67 34.33 3.66 50.38
C GLU A 67 35.07 5.01 50.40
N THR A 68 34.40 6.09 49.98
CA THR A 68 34.31 7.37 50.72
C THR A 68 33.17 8.21 50.14
N GLY A 69 32.13 8.51 50.92
CA GLY A 69 31.30 9.72 50.75
C GLY A 69 31.85 10.88 51.61
N PRO A 70 31.04 11.86 52.04
CA PRO A 70 30.01 12.63 51.33
C PRO A 70 30.21 14.16 51.52
N ALA A 71 29.38 15.00 50.90
CA ALA A 71 29.18 16.39 51.35
C ALA A 71 27.74 16.88 51.09
N GLU A 72 27.07 17.29 52.16
CA GLU A 72 25.77 17.95 52.24
C GLU A 72 25.85 19.43 51.82
N GLY A 73 24.72 20.06 51.47
CA GLY A 73 24.64 21.53 51.49
C GLY A 73 23.48 22.25 50.81
N SER A 74 22.34 22.34 51.51
CA SER A 74 21.42 23.50 51.59
C SER A 74 20.36 23.77 50.49
N VAL A 75 19.20 24.23 51.00
CA VAL A 75 17.91 24.51 50.36
C VAL A 75 17.51 25.97 50.66
N ALA A 76 16.71 26.56 49.75
CA ALA A 76 15.77 27.70 49.85
C ALA A 76 16.21 29.07 49.27
N PRO A 77 15.28 29.98 48.86
CA PRO A 77 13.93 29.80 48.28
C PRO A 77 13.65 30.67 47.02
N LEU A 78 12.47 30.44 46.40
CA LEU A 78 11.85 31.18 45.28
C LEU A 78 11.58 32.68 45.57
N PRO A 79 11.51 33.53 44.52
CA PRO A 79 10.67 34.72 44.52
C PRO A 79 9.48 34.63 43.55
N THR A 80 8.32 34.96 44.11
CA THR A 80 7.07 35.41 43.50
C THR A 80 7.23 36.77 42.81
N GLU A 81 6.73 36.92 41.58
CA GLU A 81 5.87 38.04 41.10
C GLU A 81 5.75 38.04 39.56
N MET A 82 4.51 38.17 39.07
CA MET A 82 4.18 38.40 37.66
C MET A 82 3.97 39.90 37.40
N PRO A 83 4.38 40.43 36.23
CA PRO A 83 3.82 41.67 35.71
C PRO A 83 2.86 41.41 34.55
N SER A 84 1.62 41.89 34.71
CA SER A 84 0.62 42.03 33.64
C SER A 84 1.04 43.11 32.65
N ILE A 85 1.08 42.78 31.35
CA ILE A 85 1.24 43.75 30.26
C ILE A 85 0.03 43.66 29.33
N THR A 86 -0.75 44.73 29.31
CA THR A 86 -1.83 44.99 28.36
C THR A 86 -1.22 45.67 27.12
N ILE A 87 -1.48 45.14 25.91
CA ILE A 87 -1.17 45.82 24.64
C ILE A 87 -2.46 45.97 23.81
N PRO A 88 -2.72 47.15 23.19
CA PRO A 88 -3.97 47.44 22.50
C PRO A 88 -4.03 46.83 21.10
N PHE A 89 -5.25 46.52 20.67
CA PHE A 89 -5.58 46.03 19.33
C PHE A 89 -5.66 47.22 18.35
N GLU A 90 -4.78 47.26 17.35
CA GLU A 90 -4.81 48.26 16.27
C GLU A 90 -4.89 47.55 14.92
N LEU A 91 -5.94 47.89 14.15
CA LEU A 91 -6.22 47.35 12.81
C LEU A 91 -5.20 47.90 11.79
N PRO A 92 -4.64 47.08 10.88
CA PRO A 92 -3.78 47.60 9.84
C PRO A 92 -4.57 48.22 8.66
N PRO A 93 -4.02 49.24 7.98
CA PRO A 93 -4.67 49.99 6.92
C PRO A 93 -4.58 49.30 5.55
N GLN A 94 -5.48 49.73 4.66
CA GLN A 94 -5.61 49.34 3.26
C GLN A 94 -4.33 49.62 2.44
N VAL A 95 -3.95 48.68 1.58
CA VAL A 95 -2.83 48.79 0.63
C VAL A 95 -3.26 49.54 -0.64
N PRO A 96 -2.49 50.53 -1.15
CA PRO A 96 -2.77 51.16 -2.43
C PRO A 96 -2.14 50.40 -3.61
N GLN A 97 -2.87 50.35 -4.73
CA GLN A 97 -2.40 49.83 -6.02
C GLN A 97 -1.36 50.74 -6.67
N VAL A 98 -0.29 50.14 -7.22
CA VAL A 98 0.54 50.76 -8.28
C VAL A 98 0.95 49.69 -9.31
N THR A 99 1.09 50.20 -10.52
CA THR A 99 1.01 49.68 -11.88
C THR A 99 2.19 48.88 -12.42
N ASP A 100 1.85 48.14 -13.48
CA ASP A 100 2.61 47.43 -14.50
C ASP A 100 3.92 48.12 -15.00
N GLY A 101 4.90 47.28 -15.35
CA GLY A 101 6.23 47.65 -15.84
C GLY A 101 6.97 46.43 -16.39
N SER A 102 6.99 46.34 -17.72
CA SER A 102 7.43 45.23 -18.57
C SER A 102 8.94 45.00 -18.73
N GLN A 103 9.31 43.74 -19.05
CA GLN A 103 10.52 43.18 -19.75
C GLN A 103 11.74 42.74 -18.91
N PRO A 104 12.63 41.84 -19.43
CA PRO A 104 12.42 40.55 -20.09
C PRO A 104 13.27 39.39 -19.50
N VAL A 105 12.97 38.16 -19.95
CA VAL A 105 13.54 36.85 -19.56
C VAL A 105 15.00 36.62 -20.04
N PRO A 106 15.81 35.83 -19.30
CA PRO A 106 16.51 34.67 -19.89
C PRO A 106 16.37 33.41 -18.99
N THR A 107 15.50 32.44 -19.33
CA THR A 107 15.79 31.16 -20.01
C THR A 107 17.15 30.54 -19.71
N ALA A 108 17.16 29.51 -18.85
CA ALA A 108 17.46 28.12 -19.24
C ALA A 108 17.56 27.22 -17.98
N ALA A 109 16.57 26.33 -17.81
CA ALA A 109 16.70 25.10 -17.05
C ALA A 109 16.46 23.94 -18.05
N PRO A 110 17.23 22.83 -17.99
CA PRO A 110 17.07 21.72 -18.91
C PRO A 110 15.79 20.93 -18.56
N SER A 111 14.89 20.82 -19.53
CA SER A 111 13.67 20.01 -19.48
C SER A 111 13.95 18.57 -19.90
N LEU A 112 13.54 17.59 -19.09
CA LEU A 112 13.41 16.18 -19.50
C LEU A 112 12.00 15.91 -20.04
N THR A 113 11.90 15.36 -21.25
CA THR A 113 10.79 14.56 -21.83
C THR A 113 11.23 14.05 -23.22
N PRO A 114 10.63 13.00 -23.82
CA PRO A 114 10.44 11.60 -23.40
C PRO A 114 10.86 10.60 -24.53
N MET A 115 10.67 9.29 -24.33
CA MET A 115 10.91 8.20 -25.32
C MET A 115 10.10 8.27 -26.64
N TYR A 116 9.31 9.31 -26.89
CA TYR A 116 8.56 9.48 -28.14
C TYR A 116 8.69 10.93 -28.63
N THR A 117 9.37 11.13 -29.76
CA THR A 117 9.65 12.46 -30.32
C THR A 117 8.54 12.96 -31.26
N ALA A 118 7.67 12.07 -31.77
CA ALA A 118 6.51 12.40 -32.61
C ALA A 118 5.52 11.22 -32.71
N ILE A 119 4.25 11.50 -33.02
CA ILE A 119 3.28 10.47 -33.47
C ILE A 119 3.64 10.08 -34.91
N PRO A 120 3.74 8.78 -35.24
CA PRO A 120 3.97 8.35 -36.61
C PRO A 120 2.81 8.78 -37.51
N THR A 121 3.12 9.40 -38.65
CA THR A 121 2.11 9.79 -39.63
C THR A 121 1.64 8.56 -40.41
N PRO A 122 0.33 8.21 -40.39
CA PRO A 122 -0.18 7.13 -41.22
C PRO A 122 -0.01 7.44 -42.72
N PRO A 123 -0.10 6.43 -43.61
CA PRO A 123 -0.06 6.66 -45.06
C PRO A 123 -1.12 7.67 -45.51
N PRO A 124 -0.85 8.52 -46.52
CA PRO A 124 -1.77 9.57 -46.98
C PRO A 124 -3.18 9.07 -47.34
N ALA A 125 -3.28 7.87 -47.93
CA ALA A 125 -4.56 7.23 -48.25
C ALA A 125 -5.37 6.87 -46.99
N CYS A 126 -4.71 6.51 -45.90
CA CYS A 126 -5.35 6.12 -44.63
C CYS A 126 -5.75 7.33 -43.79
N LEU A 127 -4.97 8.41 -43.86
CA LEU A 127 -5.34 9.73 -43.30
C LEU A 127 -6.65 10.26 -43.90
N ALA A 128 -6.81 10.17 -45.23
CA ALA A 128 -8.04 10.60 -45.90
C ALA A 128 -9.27 9.74 -45.49
N LYS A 129 -9.06 8.45 -45.24
CA LYS A 129 -10.10 7.51 -44.78
C LYS A 129 -10.48 7.74 -43.30
N ALA A 130 -9.50 8.08 -42.46
CA ALA A 130 -9.73 8.45 -41.05
C ALA A 130 -10.58 9.73 -40.92
N ALA A 131 -10.29 10.76 -41.73
CA ALA A 131 -11.06 12.00 -41.76
C ALA A 131 -12.52 11.81 -42.20
N ALA A 132 -12.79 10.82 -43.05
CA ALA A 132 -14.15 10.46 -43.49
C ALA A 132 -14.96 9.70 -42.40
N LEU A 133 -14.31 8.87 -41.59
CA LEU A 133 -14.94 8.12 -40.48
C LEU A 133 -15.31 9.03 -39.29
N SER A 134 -14.50 10.06 -39.01
CA SER A 134 -14.80 11.05 -37.97
C SER A 134 -15.97 11.98 -38.33
N ALA A 135 -16.31 12.11 -39.63
CA ALA A 135 -17.43 12.92 -40.10
C ALA A 135 -18.79 12.20 -40.07
N SER A 136 -18.81 10.87 -39.91
CA SER A 136 -20.06 10.06 -39.90
C SER A 136 -20.56 9.72 -38.49
N ALA A 137 -19.84 10.09 -37.43
CA ALA A 137 -20.25 9.86 -36.04
C ALA A 137 -21.00 11.08 -35.48
N SER A 138 -22.22 11.34 -35.96
CA SER A 138 -23.15 12.27 -35.33
C SER A 138 -23.94 11.57 -34.21
N ALA A 139 -23.85 12.09 -33.00
CA ALA A 139 -24.56 11.65 -31.80
C ALA A 139 -26.10 11.78 -31.93
N PRO A 140 -26.91 10.93 -31.26
CA PRO A 140 -28.33 11.19 -31.10
C PRO A 140 -28.59 12.10 -29.88
N ASP A 141 -29.26 13.22 -30.18
CA ASP A 141 -30.02 14.18 -29.37
C ASP A 141 -29.88 14.22 -27.84
N ALA A 142 -29.33 15.33 -27.34
CA ALA A 142 -29.68 15.93 -26.06
C ALA A 142 -30.30 17.32 -26.31
N ALA A 143 -31.48 17.55 -25.70
CA ALA A 143 -32.25 18.80 -25.80
C ALA A 143 -31.53 20.00 -25.12
N PRO A 144 -31.88 21.25 -25.47
CA PRO A 144 -31.02 22.41 -25.26
C PRO A 144 -31.34 23.15 -23.96
N THR A 145 -30.30 23.57 -23.22
CA THR A 145 -30.39 24.69 -22.28
C THR A 145 -29.14 25.56 -22.34
N ASP A 146 -29.30 26.68 -23.05
CA ASP A 146 -28.76 28.02 -22.80
C ASP A 146 -27.24 28.19 -22.50
N GLU A 147 -26.45 28.18 -23.57
CA GLU A 147 -25.19 28.92 -23.61
C GLU A 147 -25.48 30.40 -23.95
N SER A 148 -25.52 31.24 -22.93
CA SER A 148 -24.98 32.58 -23.10
C SER A 148 -24.26 33.00 -21.82
N GLN A 149 -23.04 33.51 -22.02
CA GLN A 149 -22.10 34.06 -21.03
C GLN A 149 -21.04 33.10 -20.47
N LEU A 150 -20.10 32.72 -21.33
CA LEU A 150 -18.69 32.69 -20.94
C LEU A 150 -17.79 33.02 -22.14
N ALA A 151 -17.74 34.32 -22.48
CA ALA A 151 -16.71 34.82 -23.38
C ALA A 151 -15.44 35.14 -22.56
N THR A 152 -14.34 34.53 -23.00
CA THR A 152 -12.94 34.96 -22.91
C THR A 152 -12.28 34.99 -21.53
N ASN A 153 -11.54 33.92 -21.20
CA ASN A 153 -10.32 34.02 -20.39
C ASN A 153 -9.17 33.23 -21.06
N PRO A 154 -8.04 33.84 -21.44
CA PRO A 154 -6.96 33.18 -22.20
C PRO A 154 -6.03 32.26 -21.37
N ASP A 155 -6.28 32.02 -20.09
CA ASP A 155 -5.28 31.48 -19.15
C ASP A 155 -5.32 29.94 -18.94
N LEU A 156 -5.72 29.18 -19.96
CA LEU A 156 -5.82 27.71 -19.89
C LEU A 156 -4.85 26.95 -20.81
N GLN A 157 -3.80 27.60 -21.32
CA GLN A 157 -2.76 26.94 -22.10
C GLN A 157 -1.49 26.71 -21.26
N GLY A 158 -1.46 25.60 -20.53
CA GLY A 158 -0.26 25.21 -19.77
C GLY A 158 -0.34 23.90 -18.97
N ARG A 159 -1.54 23.34 -18.74
CA ARG A 159 -1.70 22.01 -18.12
C ARG A 159 -2.01 20.97 -19.20
N GLN A 160 -1.00 20.26 -19.67
CA GLN A 160 -1.24 19.00 -20.37
C GLN A 160 -1.74 17.96 -19.36
N VAL A 161 -3.06 17.86 -19.31
CA VAL A 161 -3.86 16.79 -18.70
C VAL A 161 -3.26 15.43 -19.04
N LEU A 162 -2.90 14.61 -18.04
CA LEU A 162 -2.65 13.18 -18.23
C LEU A 162 -3.99 12.52 -18.66
N ARG A 163 -4.08 12.09 -19.92
CA ARG A 163 -5.36 11.77 -20.59
C ARG A 163 -5.74 10.29 -20.46
N LYS A 164 -6.96 10.05 -19.96
CA LYS A 164 -7.92 8.95 -20.20
C LYS A 164 -7.35 7.59 -20.67
N ARG A 165 -7.28 6.60 -19.76
CA ARG A 165 -7.17 5.16 -20.08
C ARG A 165 -8.48 4.67 -20.70
N VAL A 166 -8.43 3.83 -21.73
CA VAL A 166 -9.59 3.01 -22.15
C VAL A 166 -9.40 1.65 -21.50
N ALA A 167 -9.89 1.52 -20.27
CA ALA A 167 -9.82 0.30 -19.49
C ALA A 167 -11.03 -0.59 -19.79
N GLN A 168 -10.78 -1.88 -19.95
CA GLN A 168 -11.79 -2.92 -20.09
C GLN A 168 -12.38 -3.25 -18.71
N THR A 169 -13.68 -3.05 -18.55
CA THR A 169 -14.40 -3.28 -17.28
C THR A 169 -14.77 -4.74 -17.06
N ASP A 170 -14.56 -5.60 -18.05
CA ASP A 170 -14.99 -6.99 -18.11
C ASP A 170 -13.85 -8.01 -17.93
N LEU A 171 -12.61 -7.56 -17.71
CA LEU A 171 -11.45 -8.45 -17.50
C LEU A 171 -11.69 -9.49 -16.37
N HIS A 172 -12.41 -9.09 -15.32
CA HIS A 172 -12.79 -10.01 -14.26
C HIS A 172 -13.75 -11.10 -14.75
N ALA A 173 -14.73 -10.75 -15.60
CA ALA A 173 -15.66 -11.72 -16.18
C ALA A 173 -14.95 -12.69 -17.13
N VAL A 174 -13.97 -12.21 -17.90
CA VAL A 174 -13.12 -13.04 -18.76
C VAL A 174 -12.35 -14.07 -17.94
N ALA A 175 -11.64 -13.63 -16.89
CA ALA A 175 -10.90 -14.51 -15.99
C ALA A 175 -11.81 -15.52 -15.28
N GLN A 176 -12.95 -15.06 -14.76
CA GLN A 176 -13.91 -15.92 -14.08
C GLN A 176 -14.49 -17.00 -15.01
N SER A 177 -14.76 -16.65 -16.27
CA SER A 177 -15.30 -17.59 -17.26
C SER A 177 -14.36 -18.78 -17.53
N TRP A 178 -13.04 -18.54 -17.57
CA TRP A 178 -12.05 -19.60 -17.66
C TRP A 178 -11.99 -20.42 -16.37
N GLN A 179 -11.92 -19.75 -15.22
CA GLN A 179 -11.80 -20.39 -13.92
C GLN A 179 -12.95 -21.37 -13.66
N ASP A 180 -14.19 -20.98 -13.97
CA ASP A 180 -15.39 -21.81 -13.78
C ASP A 180 -15.35 -23.07 -14.66
N LEU A 181 -14.99 -22.90 -15.95
CA LEU A 181 -14.84 -24.03 -16.87
C LEU A 181 -13.69 -24.93 -16.45
N CYS A 182 -12.58 -24.37 -15.98
CA CYS A 182 -11.42 -25.11 -15.55
C CYS A 182 -11.72 -25.95 -14.30
N PHE A 183 -12.47 -25.41 -13.33
CA PHE A 183 -12.94 -26.19 -12.18
C PHE A 183 -13.90 -27.30 -12.57
N ALA A 184 -14.81 -27.04 -13.50
CA ALA A 184 -15.74 -28.05 -14.01
C ALA A 184 -15.04 -29.14 -14.84
N SER A 185 -13.79 -28.95 -15.23
CA SER A 185 -13.04 -29.85 -16.12
C SER A 185 -12.57 -31.14 -15.47
N GLY A 186 -12.40 -31.17 -14.15
CA GLY A 186 -11.90 -32.35 -13.44
C GLY A 186 -10.39 -32.62 -13.56
N GLY A 187 -9.64 -31.83 -14.33
CA GLY A 187 -8.21 -32.07 -14.60
C GLY A 187 -7.21 -31.57 -13.55
N ASP A 188 -7.67 -30.89 -12.49
CA ASP A 188 -6.79 -30.17 -11.55
C ASP A 188 -7.54 -29.75 -10.26
N THR A 189 -8.32 -30.66 -9.68
CA THR A 189 -9.20 -30.34 -8.52
C THR A 189 -8.46 -30.28 -7.18
N THR A 190 -7.14 -30.45 -7.16
CA THR A 190 -6.33 -30.55 -5.93
C THR A 190 -5.32 -29.43 -5.79
N THR A 191 -4.85 -28.84 -6.89
CA THR A 191 -3.80 -27.81 -6.91
C THR A 191 -4.27 -26.48 -7.48
N ASN A 192 -5.33 -26.47 -8.29
CA ASN A 192 -5.83 -25.30 -9.02
C ASN A 192 -4.81 -24.67 -10.00
N ASP A 193 -3.69 -25.36 -10.28
CA ASP A 193 -2.68 -25.00 -11.27
C ASP A 193 -2.72 -25.99 -12.47
N PRO A 194 -3.10 -25.56 -13.69
CA PRO A 194 -2.97 -24.20 -14.22
C PRO A 194 -4.25 -23.34 -14.25
N CYS A 195 -5.36 -23.77 -13.62
CA CYS A 195 -6.61 -23.01 -13.66
C CYS A 195 -6.45 -21.54 -13.23
N VAL A 196 -5.80 -21.31 -12.10
CA VAL A 196 -5.57 -19.97 -11.53
C VAL A 196 -4.55 -19.18 -12.34
N GLN A 197 -3.52 -19.84 -12.86
CA GLN A 197 -2.45 -19.19 -13.62
C GLN A 197 -2.93 -18.68 -14.98
N LEU A 198 -3.77 -19.46 -15.68
CA LEU A 198 -4.26 -19.12 -17.03
C LEU A 198 -5.45 -18.16 -17.01
N ALA A 199 -6.30 -18.16 -15.96
CA ALA A 199 -7.36 -17.15 -15.77
C ALA A 199 -6.84 -15.86 -15.14
N GLY A 200 -5.99 -15.99 -14.12
CA GLY A 200 -5.58 -14.89 -13.25
C GLY A 200 -4.36 -14.17 -13.81
N GLU A 201 -3.20 -14.48 -13.25
CA GLU A 201 -1.95 -13.75 -13.51
C GLU A 201 -1.61 -13.68 -15.00
N LYS A 202 -1.48 -14.81 -15.70
CA LYS A 202 -1.08 -14.81 -17.12
C LYS A 202 -2.21 -14.34 -18.03
N GLY A 203 -3.45 -14.72 -17.72
CA GLY A 203 -4.63 -14.36 -18.48
C GLY A 203 -4.91 -12.86 -18.50
N ILE A 204 -4.95 -12.24 -17.33
CA ILE A 204 -5.23 -10.81 -17.21
C ILE A 204 -4.03 -9.97 -17.67
N ASN A 205 -2.80 -10.34 -17.30
CA ASN A 205 -1.61 -9.57 -17.68
C ASN A 205 -1.44 -9.49 -19.20
N ALA A 206 -1.71 -10.58 -19.91
CA ALA A 206 -1.64 -10.61 -21.37
C ALA A 206 -2.71 -9.74 -22.07
N LEU A 207 -3.75 -9.28 -21.36
CA LEU A 207 -4.76 -8.34 -21.86
C LEU A 207 -4.45 -6.87 -21.54
N LEU A 208 -3.43 -6.59 -20.74
CA LEU A 208 -3.03 -5.22 -20.40
C LEU A 208 -2.37 -4.51 -21.58
N ALA A 209 -2.36 -3.18 -21.53
CA ALA A 209 -1.85 -2.34 -22.62
C ALA A 209 -0.34 -2.47 -22.83
N ASP A 210 0.38 -2.84 -21.77
CA ASP A 210 1.83 -2.96 -21.66
C ASP A 210 2.36 -4.40 -21.81
N ALA A 211 1.49 -5.40 -21.92
CA ALA A 211 1.91 -6.78 -22.21
C ALA A 211 2.63 -6.89 -23.56
N ASP A 212 3.48 -7.89 -23.72
CA ASP A 212 4.17 -8.12 -24.99
C ASP A 212 3.18 -8.45 -26.12
N THR A 213 3.58 -8.19 -27.36
CA THR A 213 2.68 -8.27 -28.53
C THR A 213 2.07 -9.66 -28.72
N CYS A 214 2.76 -10.72 -28.29
CA CYS A 214 2.32 -12.10 -28.45
C CYS A 214 1.74 -12.75 -27.19
N ASP A 215 1.75 -12.09 -26.04
CA ASP A 215 1.38 -12.72 -24.76
C ASP A 215 -0.04 -13.27 -24.73
N GLN A 216 -1.00 -12.53 -25.31
CA GLN A 216 -2.38 -12.98 -25.39
C GLN A 216 -2.53 -14.26 -26.22
N GLN A 217 -1.78 -14.38 -27.32
CA GLN A 217 -1.77 -15.58 -28.14
C GLN A 217 -1.11 -16.74 -27.41
N ASP A 218 0.03 -16.49 -26.77
CA ASP A 218 0.78 -17.52 -26.04
C ASP A 218 -0.04 -18.07 -24.85
N ASN A 219 -0.80 -17.20 -24.16
CA ASN A 219 -1.71 -17.63 -23.09
C ASN A 219 -2.91 -18.41 -23.63
N ALA A 220 -3.51 -17.97 -24.74
CA ALA A 220 -4.58 -18.73 -25.41
C ALA A 220 -4.10 -20.12 -25.85
N ASP A 221 -2.87 -20.23 -26.36
CA ASP A 221 -2.24 -21.50 -26.69
C ASP A 221 -2.07 -22.40 -25.46
N ALA A 222 -1.66 -21.84 -24.32
CA ALA A 222 -1.56 -22.58 -23.08
C ALA A 222 -2.94 -23.03 -22.54
N MET A 223 -3.99 -22.23 -22.73
CA MET A 223 -5.37 -22.60 -22.44
C MET A 223 -5.83 -23.79 -23.30
N VAL A 224 -5.52 -23.81 -24.60
CA VAL A 224 -5.85 -24.96 -25.46
C VAL A 224 -5.04 -26.20 -25.10
N ASP A 225 -3.75 -26.05 -24.74
CA ASP A 225 -2.92 -27.17 -24.28
C ASP A 225 -3.49 -27.79 -23.01
N PHE A 226 -3.92 -26.96 -22.05
CA PHE A 226 -4.61 -27.43 -20.85
C PHE A 226 -5.90 -28.17 -21.20
N ALA A 227 -6.73 -27.60 -22.08
CA ALA A 227 -7.98 -28.24 -22.49
C ALA A 227 -7.78 -29.64 -23.10
N LYS A 228 -6.61 -29.90 -23.68
CA LYS A 228 -6.23 -31.19 -24.28
C LYS A 228 -5.55 -32.14 -23.29
N SER A 229 -5.29 -31.74 -22.05
CA SER A 229 -4.59 -32.57 -21.08
C SER A 229 -5.43 -33.78 -20.64
N ALA A 230 -4.75 -34.84 -20.20
CA ALA A 230 -5.42 -36.04 -19.71
C ALA A 230 -6.26 -35.73 -18.45
N GLY A 231 -7.48 -36.26 -18.38
CA GLY A 231 -8.39 -36.05 -17.24
C GLY A 231 -9.35 -34.87 -17.38
N ILE A 232 -9.23 -34.07 -18.44
CA ILE A 232 -10.16 -32.99 -18.76
C ILE A 232 -11.46 -33.53 -19.35
N THR A 233 -12.58 -33.17 -18.73
CA THR A 233 -13.92 -33.70 -19.05
C THR A 233 -14.77 -32.74 -19.90
N ASN A 234 -14.36 -31.48 -20.05
CA ASN A 234 -15.08 -30.43 -20.79
C ASN A 234 -14.17 -29.68 -21.79
N ALA A 235 -13.24 -30.40 -22.42
CA ALA A 235 -12.23 -29.85 -23.35
C ALA A 235 -12.80 -28.89 -24.40
N GLU A 236 -13.94 -29.22 -25.01
CA GLU A 236 -14.58 -28.38 -26.04
C GLU A 236 -14.97 -26.99 -25.51
N ALA A 237 -15.50 -26.91 -24.28
CA ALA A 237 -15.88 -25.64 -23.67
C ALA A 237 -14.67 -24.78 -23.29
N LEU A 238 -13.59 -25.43 -22.82
CA LEU A 238 -12.32 -24.75 -22.53
C LEU A 238 -11.66 -24.21 -23.80
N ILE A 239 -11.64 -24.98 -24.89
CA ILE A 239 -11.12 -24.53 -26.19
C ILE A 239 -11.95 -23.36 -26.72
N ALA A 240 -13.27 -23.44 -26.64
CA ALA A 240 -14.15 -22.34 -27.04
C ALA A 240 -13.89 -21.06 -26.22
N ASN A 241 -13.61 -21.20 -24.92
CA ASN A 241 -13.23 -20.08 -24.06
C ASN A 241 -11.86 -19.51 -24.43
N ALA A 242 -10.86 -20.35 -24.74
CA ALA A 242 -9.54 -19.91 -25.20
C ALA A 242 -9.63 -19.11 -26.52
N VAL A 243 -10.50 -19.54 -27.45
CA VAL A 243 -10.79 -18.79 -28.68
C VAL A 243 -11.42 -17.43 -28.37
N ALA A 244 -12.42 -17.39 -27.48
CA ALA A 244 -13.06 -16.14 -27.07
C ALA A 244 -12.08 -15.19 -26.37
N TYR A 245 -11.19 -15.73 -25.53
CA TYR A 245 -10.12 -15.00 -24.87
C TYR A 245 -9.13 -14.40 -25.88
N LEU A 246 -8.72 -15.14 -26.91
CA LEU A 246 -7.84 -14.61 -27.96
C LEU A 246 -8.51 -13.53 -28.82
N GLN A 247 -9.84 -13.61 -29.02
CA GLN A 247 -10.61 -12.59 -29.72
C GLN A 247 -10.85 -11.34 -28.88
N HIS A 248 -10.75 -11.45 -27.55
CA HIS A 248 -11.00 -10.35 -26.63
C HIS A 248 -10.08 -9.17 -26.94
N PRO A 249 -10.56 -7.91 -26.89
CA PRO A 249 -9.66 -6.79 -27.09
C PRO A 249 -8.63 -6.70 -25.96
N ARG A 250 -7.53 -5.98 -26.21
CA ARG A 250 -6.58 -5.57 -25.17
C ARG A 250 -6.85 -4.14 -24.74
N ASN A 251 -6.44 -3.82 -23.51
CA ASN A 251 -6.44 -2.45 -23.00
C ASN A 251 -5.58 -1.54 -23.90
N ALA A 252 -6.00 -0.28 -24.04
CA ALA A 252 -5.24 0.73 -24.76
C ALA A 252 -5.15 2.02 -23.95
N VAL A 253 -4.01 2.71 -24.05
CA VAL A 253 -3.74 3.96 -23.33
C VAL A 253 -3.45 5.10 -24.29
N ASN A 254 -3.74 6.33 -23.85
CA ASN A 254 -3.43 7.51 -24.64
C ASN A 254 -1.92 7.80 -24.62
N LEU A 255 -1.27 7.72 -25.77
CA LEU A 255 0.14 8.04 -26.00
C LEU A 255 0.23 9.29 -26.88
N LEU A 256 0.80 10.38 -26.34
CA LEU A 256 0.96 11.67 -27.03
C LEU A 256 -0.34 12.27 -27.62
N GLY A 257 -1.51 11.97 -27.05
CA GLY A 257 -2.80 12.46 -27.53
C GLY A 257 -3.55 11.50 -28.46
N VAL A 258 -2.96 10.35 -28.82
CA VAL A 258 -3.58 9.29 -29.64
C VAL A 258 -3.70 8.02 -28.82
N ILE A 259 -4.81 7.29 -28.94
CA ILE A 259 -4.94 5.94 -28.37
C ILE A 259 -4.65 4.97 -29.51
N PRO A 260 -3.46 4.36 -29.60
CA PRO A 260 -3.13 3.47 -30.71
C PRO A 260 -3.89 2.13 -30.61
N SER A 261 -4.06 1.47 -31.75
CA SER A 261 -4.41 0.04 -31.81
C SER A 261 -3.32 -0.82 -31.19
N THR A 262 -3.71 -1.97 -30.66
CA THR A 262 -2.74 -2.95 -30.15
C THR A 262 -2.07 -3.68 -31.31
N PRO A 263 -0.73 -3.77 -31.36
CA PRO A 263 -0.01 -4.53 -32.38
C PRO A 263 -0.44 -6.01 -32.42
N TYR A 264 -0.41 -6.62 -33.62
CA TYR A 264 -0.73 -8.05 -33.79
C TYR A 264 0.52 -8.92 -33.63
N CYS A 265 0.38 -10.07 -32.97
CA CYS A 265 1.43 -11.09 -32.92
C CYS A 265 1.81 -11.56 -34.34
N GLN A 266 3.11 -11.64 -34.59
CA GLN A 266 3.69 -12.03 -35.89
C GLN A 266 4.22 -13.46 -35.91
N ARG A 267 3.77 -14.30 -34.96
CA ARG A 267 4.10 -15.72 -34.90
C ARG A 267 2.83 -16.55 -35.11
N PRO A 268 2.91 -17.72 -35.77
CA PRO A 268 1.77 -18.62 -35.85
C PRO A 268 1.39 -19.14 -34.46
N PRO A 269 0.10 -19.33 -34.14
CA PRO A 269 -0.30 -19.99 -32.92
C PRO A 269 0.15 -21.47 -32.94
N ARG A 270 0.49 -22.00 -31.76
CA ARG A 270 0.92 -23.39 -31.59
C ARG A 270 -0.22 -24.38 -31.85
N ASN A 271 -1.44 -24.00 -31.48
CA ASN A 271 -2.62 -24.83 -31.59
C ASN A 271 -3.45 -24.50 -32.85
N PRO A 272 -3.89 -25.52 -33.63
CA PRO A 272 -4.66 -25.31 -34.86
C PRO A 272 -6.02 -24.64 -34.62
N GLU A 273 -6.61 -24.77 -33.42
CA GLU A 273 -7.88 -24.17 -33.03
C GLU A 273 -7.83 -22.63 -32.97
N LEU A 274 -6.64 -22.06 -32.83
CA LEU A 274 -6.42 -20.61 -32.78
C LEU A 274 -5.99 -20.04 -34.14
N GLN A 275 -5.79 -20.87 -35.16
CA GLN A 275 -5.35 -20.41 -36.48
C GLN A 275 -6.38 -19.48 -37.12
N GLY A 276 -5.92 -18.28 -37.50
CA GLY A 276 -6.78 -17.25 -38.09
C GLY A 276 -7.65 -16.48 -37.07
N ILE A 277 -7.54 -16.78 -35.77
CA ILE A 277 -8.17 -16.02 -34.71
C ILE A 277 -7.27 -14.83 -34.35
N VAL A 278 -7.85 -13.64 -34.27
CA VAL A 278 -7.12 -12.39 -34.03
C VAL A 278 -7.81 -11.58 -32.92
N PRO A 279 -7.03 -10.89 -32.07
CA PRO A 279 -7.61 -9.96 -31.10
C PRO A 279 -8.41 -8.86 -31.79
N THR A 280 -9.60 -8.59 -31.27
CA THR A 280 -10.37 -7.42 -31.66
C THR A 280 -9.68 -6.15 -31.15
N GLN A 281 -9.95 -5.02 -31.79
CA GLN A 281 -9.43 -3.72 -31.37
C GLN A 281 -10.55 -2.94 -30.68
N LEU A 282 -10.24 -2.22 -29.59
CA LEU A 282 -11.21 -1.38 -28.90
C LEU A 282 -11.77 -0.31 -29.84
N ALA A 283 -13.06 0.02 -29.75
CA ALA A 283 -13.71 0.94 -30.68
C ALA A 283 -13.12 2.36 -30.68
N GLN A 284 -12.48 2.77 -29.59
CA GLN A 284 -11.94 4.12 -29.39
C GLN A 284 -10.47 4.29 -29.81
N VAL A 285 -9.82 3.24 -30.32
CA VAL A 285 -8.43 3.33 -30.79
C VAL A 285 -8.35 3.96 -32.18
N ASN A 286 -7.20 4.52 -32.51
CA ASN A 286 -6.86 4.94 -33.85
C ASN A 286 -6.48 3.69 -34.67
N PRO A 287 -7.28 3.30 -35.68
CA PRO A 287 -7.06 2.06 -36.43
C PRO A 287 -5.84 2.11 -37.36
N TYR A 288 -5.14 3.24 -37.43
CA TYR A 288 -4.00 3.45 -38.33
C TYR A 288 -2.70 3.77 -37.61
N VAL A 289 -2.69 3.73 -36.27
CA VAL A 289 -1.49 3.86 -35.45
C VAL A 289 -1.52 2.71 -34.44
N PHE A 290 -0.48 1.89 -34.43
CA PHE A 290 -0.37 0.72 -33.56
C PHE A 290 0.73 0.94 -32.54
N GLY A 291 0.57 0.44 -31.32
CA GLY A 291 1.59 0.56 -30.28
C GLY A 291 1.03 0.39 -28.88
N GLY A 292 1.92 0.51 -27.90
CA GLY A 292 1.59 0.41 -26.48
C GLY A 292 2.70 1.05 -25.63
N PRO A 293 2.58 1.05 -24.29
CA PRO A 293 3.60 1.57 -23.40
C PRO A 293 4.99 0.94 -23.63
N THR A 294 5.02 -0.36 -23.94
CA THR A 294 6.23 -1.19 -24.11
C THR A 294 6.58 -1.45 -25.58
N VAL A 295 5.67 -1.15 -26.51
CA VAL A 295 5.86 -1.35 -27.95
C VAL A 295 5.76 -0.01 -28.66
N GLY A 296 6.84 0.40 -29.32
CA GLY A 296 6.91 1.70 -30.00
C GLY A 296 5.74 1.92 -30.96
N MET A 297 5.27 3.17 -31.07
CA MET A 297 4.20 3.51 -32.00
C MET A 297 4.68 3.35 -33.45
N VAL A 298 3.91 2.62 -34.25
CA VAL A 298 4.13 2.41 -35.67
C VAL A 298 2.87 2.77 -36.46
N PRO A 299 3.00 3.31 -37.69
CA PRO A 299 1.86 3.58 -38.54
C PRO A 299 1.33 2.29 -39.18
N PHE A 300 0.08 2.30 -39.63
CA PHE A 300 -0.43 1.27 -40.53
C PHE A 300 0.46 1.15 -41.77
N GLY A 301 0.89 -0.07 -42.11
CA GLY A 301 1.97 -0.32 -43.07
C GLY A 301 3.16 -1.05 -42.45
N ASP A 302 3.30 -1.02 -41.13
CA ASP A 302 4.24 -1.87 -40.40
C ASP A 302 3.78 -3.35 -40.39
N ALA A 303 4.72 -4.29 -40.26
CA ALA A 303 4.40 -5.71 -40.18
C ALA A 303 3.43 -6.02 -39.01
N THR A 304 3.57 -5.36 -37.87
CA THR A 304 2.70 -5.58 -36.70
C THR A 304 1.32 -4.92 -36.81
N SER A 305 1.07 -4.15 -37.89
CA SER A 305 -0.22 -3.51 -38.14
C SER A 305 -1.26 -4.43 -38.79
N CYS A 306 -0.86 -5.64 -39.18
CA CYS A 306 -1.74 -6.69 -39.71
C CYS A 306 -1.57 -8.02 -38.99
N PRO A 307 -2.64 -8.85 -38.92
CA PRO A 307 -2.54 -10.19 -38.38
C PRO A 307 -1.46 -11.04 -39.07
N TYR A 308 -0.90 -11.99 -38.32
CA TYR A 308 0.02 -12.98 -38.87
C TYR A 308 -0.54 -13.63 -40.15
N GLY A 309 0.30 -13.73 -41.18
CA GLY A 309 -0.07 -14.26 -42.50
C GLY A 309 -0.74 -13.23 -43.44
N GLN A 310 -0.95 -12.00 -42.98
CA GLN A 310 -1.43 -10.88 -43.80
C GLN A 310 -0.36 -9.80 -43.92
N ILE A 311 -0.46 -9.00 -44.98
CA ILE A 311 0.38 -7.82 -45.21
C ILE A 311 -0.51 -6.58 -45.34
N PRO A 312 -0.05 -5.41 -44.88
CA PRO A 312 -0.81 -4.17 -45.01
C PRO A 312 -0.79 -3.67 -46.45
N ASP A 313 -1.98 -3.51 -47.05
CA ASP A 313 -2.15 -2.70 -48.26
C ASP A 313 -2.43 -1.25 -47.85
N VAL A 314 -1.38 -0.44 -47.91
CA VAL A 314 -1.43 0.99 -47.55
C VAL A 314 -2.29 1.83 -48.49
N ASN A 315 -2.68 1.32 -49.67
CA ASN A 315 -3.54 2.04 -50.60
C ASN A 315 -5.03 1.84 -50.27
N SER A 316 -5.41 0.61 -49.91
CA SER A 316 -6.77 0.29 -49.46
C SER A 316 -6.97 0.54 -47.96
N CYS A 317 -5.88 0.64 -47.20
CA CYS A 317 -5.84 0.69 -45.74
C CYS A 317 -6.54 -0.52 -45.13
N SER A 318 -6.20 -1.70 -45.65
CA SER A 318 -6.69 -2.99 -45.19
C SER A 318 -5.57 -4.03 -45.20
N CYS A 319 -5.71 -5.06 -44.38
CA CYS A 319 -4.83 -6.20 -44.43
C CYS A 319 -5.27 -7.16 -45.54
N VAL A 320 -4.33 -7.64 -46.35
CA VAL A 320 -4.56 -8.62 -47.42
C VAL A 320 -3.72 -9.87 -47.16
N PRO A 321 -4.16 -11.07 -47.59
CA PRO A 321 -3.33 -12.26 -47.45
C PRO A 321 -1.96 -12.07 -48.11
N ALA A 322 -0.89 -12.49 -47.44
CA ALA A 322 0.44 -12.49 -48.03
C ALA A 322 0.41 -13.39 -49.29
N ALA A 323 0.86 -12.87 -50.43
CA ALA A 323 0.81 -13.58 -51.71
C ALA A 323 1.50 -14.96 -51.58
N GLY A 324 0.70 -16.03 -51.58
CA GLY A 324 1.15 -17.41 -51.39
C GLY A 324 0.37 -18.24 -50.35
N SER A 325 -0.48 -17.64 -49.50
CA SER A 325 -1.28 -18.39 -48.52
C SER A 325 -2.67 -18.79 -49.05
N SER A 326 -2.75 -19.85 -49.86
CA SER A 326 -4.03 -20.51 -50.16
C SER A 326 -4.38 -21.50 -49.05
N THR A 327 -5.28 -21.14 -48.14
CA THR A 327 -5.90 -22.10 -47.20
C THR A 327 -7.07 -22.80 -47.89
N SER A 328 -6.90 -24.07 -48.27
CA SER A 328 -8.01 -24.99 -48.51
C SER A 328 -8.54 -25.55 -47.18
N PRO A 329 -9.83 -25.93 -47.09
CA PRO A 329 -10.40 -26.49 -45.85
C PRO A 329 -9.95 -27.93 -45.61
N ALA A 330 -9.93 -28.31 -44.33
CA ALA A 330 -9.34 -29.49 -43.67
C ALA A 330 -9.45 -30.87 -44.36
N PRO A 331 -8.56 -31.82 -44.01
CA PRO A 331 -9.05 -33.03 -43.35
C PRO A 331 -8.15 -33.64 -42.24
N ALA A 332 -8.70 -34.71 -41.65
CA ALA A 332 -8.40 -35.44 -40.41
C ALA A 332 -7.02 -36.13 -40.23
N VAL A 333 -6.68 -36.32 -38.94
CA VAL A 333 -5.93 -37.40 -38.25
C VAL A 333 -4.76 -38.09 -39.00
N GLU A 334 -3.53 -37.94 -38.48
CA GLU A 334 -2.66 -39.08 -38.10
C GLU A 334 -1.39 -38.63 -37.35
N SER A 335 -0.94 -39.52 -36.46
CA SER A 335 0.20 -39.47 -35.53
C SER A 335 1.60 -39.61 -36.18
N ALA A 336 2.65 -38.96 -35.64
CA ALA A 336 4.02 -39.52 -35.52
C ALA A 336 5.08 -38.58 -34.85
N THR A 337 5.61 -39.06 -33.73
CA THR A 337 7.02 -39.09 -33.21
C THR A 337 8.11 -38.05 -33.56
N VAL A 338 8.69 -37.49 -32.48
CA VAL A 338 10.13 -37.37 -32.05
C VAL A 338 11.23 -36.98 -33.07
N ALA A 339 11.97 -35.90 -32.77
CA ALA A 339 13.46 -35.89 -32.69
C ALA A 339 14.05 -34.53 -32.22
N GLU A 340 15.15 -34.63 -31.47
CA GLU A 340 16.01 -33.60 -30.88
C GLU A 340 16.68 -32.65 -31.90
N ASN A 341 17.08 -31.44 -31.48
CA ASN A 341 18.51 -31.06 -31.45
C ASN A 341 18.82 -29.67 -30.86
N LYS A 342 19.67 -29.71 -29.82
CA LYS A 342 20.93 -28.98 -29.55
C LYS A 342 21.05 -27.45 -29.67
N ALA A 343 21.51 -26.92 -28.54
CA ALA A 343 22.11 -25.61 -28.28
C ALA A 343 23.29 -25.25 -29.20
N ILE A 344 23.42 -23.95 -29.49
CA ILE A 344 24.63 -23.32 -30.03
C ILE A 344 24.99 -22.13 -29.13
N PHE A 345 26.15 -22.24 -28.48
CA PHE A 345 26.90 -21.13 -27.88
C PHE A 345 27.44 -20.21 -28.98
N ILE A 346 27.32 -18.89 -28.80
CA ILE A 346 28.23 -17.92 -29.43
C ILE A 346 28.83 -17.05 -28.33
N SER A 347 30.16 -17.10 -28.28
CA SER A 347 31.03 -16.24 -27.51
C SER A 347 31.54 -15.09 -28.40
N ASN A 348 31.86 -13.97 -27.74
CA ASN A 348 32.73 -12.86 -28.17
C ASN A 348 32.15 -11.73 -29.02
N ILE A 349 31.85 -10.60 -28.37
CA ILE A 349 31.99 -9.22 -28.88
C ILE A 349 32.65 -8.38 -27.75
N PRO A 350 33.58 -7.45 -28.05
CA PRO A 350 34.61 -7.03 -27.11
C PRO A 350 34.19 -5.95 -26.12
N MET A 351 34.88 -6.00 -24.98
CA MET A 351 34.88 -5.04 -23.88
C MET A 351 35.58 -3.75 -24.29
N SER A 352 34.83 -2.70 -24.63
CA SER A 352 35.20 -1.30 -24.42
C SER A 352 34.06 -0.33 -24.79
N CYS A 353 33.15 -0.09 -23.85
CA CYS A 353 32.53 1.22 -23.69
C CYS A 353 32.64 1.51 -22.20
N ALA A 354 33.45 2.50 -21.85
CA ALA A 354 33.54 3.00 -20.50
C ALA A 354 32.13 3.40 -20.04
N PHE A 355 31.76 2.93 -18.84
CA PHE A 355 30.60 3.41 -18.10
C PHE A 355 30.62 4.93 -18.09
N ASP A 356 29.63 5.55 -18.71
CA ASP A 356 29.16 6.86 -18.30
C ASP A 356 28.58 6.65 -16.89
N PRO A 357 28.98 7.41 -15.85
CA PRO A 357 28.36 7.29 -14.54
C PRO A 357 26.88 7.70 -14.67
N ASP A 358 26.02 6.69 -14.53
CA ASP A 358 24.55 6.72 -14.56
C ASP A 358 23.99 7.85 -13.64
N PRO A 359 22.81 8.42 -13.94
CA PRO A 359 22.24 9.52 -13.16
C PRO A 359 21.91 9.02 -11.74
N GLU A 360 22.48 9.68 -10.73
CA GLU A 360 22.21 9.59 -9.28
C GLU A 360 21.37 8.37 -8.82
N PHE A 361 22.03 7.37 -8.21
CA PHE A 361 21.39 6.17 -7.68
C PHE A 361 20.35 6.50 -6.58
N LYS A 362 19.08 6.57 -6.97
CA LYS A 362 17.95 6.76 -6.04
C LYS A 362 17.51 5.43 -5.43
N LEU A 363 17.13 5.47 -4.15
CA LEU A 363 16.58 4.30 -3.45
C LEU A 363 15.10 4.11 -3.77
N LEU A 364 14.70 2.87 -4.04
CA LEU A 364 13.33 2.44 -4.25
C LEU A 364 12.80 1.74 -2.98
N VAL A 365 11.73 2.27 -2.40
CA VAL A 365 11.14 1.76 -1.15
C VAL A 365 9.72 1.28 -1.41
N GLN A 366 9.44 0.02 -1.12
CA GLN A 366 8.10 -0.55 -1.17
C GLN A 366 7.51 -0.63 0.23
N ILE A 367 6.31 -0.07 0.42
CA ILE A 367 5.58 -0.09 1.69
C ILE A 367 4.22 -0.73 1.47
N ALA A 368 3.91 -1.72 2.29
CA ALA A 368 2.69 -2.50 2.22
C ALA A 368 1.98 -2.47 3.58
N SER A 369 0.66 -2.26 3.61
CA SER A 369 -0.16 -2.28 4.83
C SER A 369 -1.38 -3.16 4.65
N TYR A 370 -1.70 -3.97 5.66
CA TYR A 370 -2.92 -4.77 5.66
C TYR A 370 -3.50 -5.02 7.05
N ASN A 371 -4.74 -4.59 7.27
CA ASN A 371 -5.55 -5.02 8.41
C ASN A 371 -6.15 -6.41 8.11
N THR A 372 -5.75 -7.42 8.87
CA THR A 372 -6.14 -8.82 8.62
C THR A 372 -7.35 -9.28 9.43
N ASN A 373 -8.09 -8.39 10.08
CA ASN A 373 -9.36 -8.69 10.76
C ASN A 373 -9.28 -9.92 11.71
N LEU A 374 -8.25 -9.96 12.55
CA LEU A 374 -7.98 -10.97 13.58
C LEU A 374 -7.80 -12.42 13.06
N GLN A 375 -7.49 -12.60 11.78
CA GLN A 375 -7.48 -13.92 11.14
C GLN A 375 -6.21 -14.77 11.39
N ALA A 376 -5.16 -14.24 12.01
CA ALA A 376 -3.89 -14.97 12.22
C ALA A 376 -3.37 -15.58 10.91
N GLU A 377 -3.09 -16.89 10.91
CA GLU A 377 -2.58 -17.62 9.74
C GLU A 377 -3.53 -17.54 8.54
N ARG A 378 -4.85 -17.42 8.76
CA ARG A 378 -5.86 -17.29 7.70
C ARG A 378 -5.91 -15.88 7.09
N GLY A 379 -5.22 -14.92 7.69
CA GLY A 379 -5.25 -13.51 7.29
C GLY A 379 -4.49 -13.20 6.01
N LEU A 380 -3.71 -14.14 5.48
CA LEU A 380 -3.07 -14.00 4.18
C LEU A 380 -3.32 -15.25 3.31
N PRO A 381 -3.53 -15.08 1.99
CA PRO A 381 -3.37 -16.17 1.04
C PRO A 381 -1.93 -16.72 1.06
N GLN A 382 -1.76 -17.94 0.55
CA GLN A 382 -0.44 -18.57 0.43
C GLN A 382 0.45 -17.90 -0.63
N ASP A 383 -0.16 -17.16 -1.55
CA ASP A 383 0.51 -16.42 -2.61
C ASP A 383 0.38 -14.92 -2.30
N LEU A 384 1.51 -14.20 -2.21
CA LEU A 384 1.53 -12.76 -1.94
C LEU A 384 1.83 -11.91 -3.17
N VAL A 385 1.89 -12.50 -4.35
CA VAL A 385 2.31 -11.86 -5.61
C VAL A 385 1.54 -10.59 -5.88
N ASP A 386 0.21 -10.66 -5.90
CA ASP A 386 -0.65 -9.51 -6.18
C ASP A 386 -0.35 -8.31 -5.28
N TRP A 387 0.11 -8.55 -4.05
CA TRP A 387 0.40 -7.51 -3.08
C TRP A 387 1.86 -7.09 -3.03
N LEU A 388 2.83 -8.00 -3.19
CA LEU A 388 4.26 -7.73 -3.00
C LEU A 388 5.07 -7.64 -4.30
N SER A 389 4.53 -8.13 -5.42
CA SER A 389 5.11 -8.07 -6.77
C SER A 389 4.82 -6.83 -7.63
N PRO A 390 3.96 -5.84 -7.25
CA PRO A 390 3.71 -4.65 -8.09
C PRO A 390 4.95 -3.86 -8.51
N THR A 391 6.11 -4.06 -7.87
CA THR A 391 7.38 -3.48 -8.31
C THR A 391 7.88 -4.00 -9.67
N LEU A 392 7.48 -5.20 -10.13
CA LEU A 392 7.82 -5.66 -11.47
C LEU A 392 7.18 -4.79 -12.58
N GLN A 393 5.92 -4.38 -12.39
CA GLN A 393 5.21 -3.48 -13.31
C GLN A 393 5.66 -2.02 -13.19
N VAL A 394 6.10 -1.60 -12.00
CA VAL A 394 6.54 -0.22 -11.74
C VAL A 394 7.99 0.02 -12.18
N SER A 395 8.85 -0.97 -12.04
CA SER A 395 10.28 -0.84 -12.39
C SER A 395 10.55 -0.75 -13.88
N SER A 396 9.70 -1.32 -14.73
CA SER A 396 9.74 -1.12 -16.19
C SER A 396 9.39 0.31 -16.61
N PHE A 397 8.63 1.05 -15.79
CA PHE A 397 8.24 2.44 -16.05
C PHE A 397 9.31 3.46 -15.62
N LEU A 398 10.08 3.16 -14.56
CA LEU A 398 11.08 4.07 -13.99
C LEU A 398 12.48 3.94 -14.60
N THR A 399 12.85 2.74 -15.07
CA THR A 399 14.20 2.41 -15.54
C THR A 399 14.15 1.57 -16.81
N GLN A 400 15.21 1.62 -17.63
CA GLN A 400 15.31 0.82 -18.86
C GLN A 400 15.37 -0.70 -18.59
N SER A 401 15.58 -1.10 -17.33
CA SER A 401 15.62 -2.49 -16.85
C SER A 401 14.77 -2.65 -15.59
N PRO A 402 14.06 -3.79 -15.42
CA PRO A 402 13.38 -4.11 -14.17
C PRO A 402 14.34 -4.12 -12.96
N ARG A 403 13.91 -3.52 -11.84
CA ARG A 403 14.69 -3.36 -10.61
C ARG A 403 13.82 -3.65 -9.39
N ALA A 404 14.34 -4.46 -8.46
CA ALA A 404 13.67 -4.75 -7.19
C ALA A 404 13.77 -3.56 -6.19
N PRO A 405 12.84 -3.44 -5.22
CA PRO A 405 12.96 -2.44 -4.15
C PRO A 405 14.25 -2.62 -3.34
N ASP A 406 14.90 -1.52 -2.96
CA ASP A 406 16.05 -1.58 -2.04
C ASP A 406 15.61 -1.84 -0.60
N ILE A 407 14.40 -1.38 -0.25
CA ILE A 407 13.78 -1.59 1.06
C ILE A 407 12.34 -2.05 0.85
N VAL A 408 11.92 -3.09 1.58
CA VAL A 408 10.52 -3.55 1.65
C VAL A 408 10.05 -3.47 3.10
N ALA A 409 8.97 -2.74 3.37
CA ALA A 409 8.34 -2.65 4.68
C ALA A 409 6.89 -3.16 4.61
N VAL A 410 6.57 -4.16 5.44
CA VAL A 410 5.23 -4.77 5.48
C VAL A 410 4.63 -4.62 6.87
N GLY A 411 3.54 -3.87 6.97
CA GLY A 411 2.78 -3.61 8.19
C GLY A 411 1.48 -4.39 8.23
N PHE A 412 1.17 -4.95 9.40
CA PHE A 412 -0.11 -5.61 9.68
C PHE A 412 -0.83 -4.96 10.84
N GLN A 413 -2.15 -4.94 10.79
CA GLN A 413 -3.03 -4.61 11.91
C GLN A 413 -4.02 -5.76 12.10
N GLU A 414 -4.51 -5.92 13.33
CA GLU A 414 -5.37 -7.06 13.71
C GLU A 414 -4.77 -8.41 13.26
N LEU A 415 -3.43 -8.54 13.37
CA LEU A 415 -2.72 -9.73 12.88
C LEU A 415 -3.20 -11.01 13.57
N LEU A 416 -3.62 -10.91 14.82
CA LEU A 416 -3.90 -12.05 15.69
C LEU A 416 -5.24 -11.86 16.40
N PRO A 417 -5.96 -12.94 16.73
CA PRO A 417 -7.03 -12.91 17.72
C PRO A 417 -6.60 -12.15 18.97
N LEU A 418 -7.48 -11.29 19.47
CA LEU A 418 -7.10 -10.30 20.46
C LEU A 418 -6.58 -10.94 21.76
N HIS A 419 -7.16 -12.06 22.19
CA HIS A 419 -6.69 -12.80 23.36
C HIS A 419 -5.24 -13.28 23.20
N LEU A 420 -4.84 -13.76 22.01
CA LEU A 420 -3.46 -14.17 21.72
C LEU A 420 -2.52 -12.98 21.65
N GLY A 421 -2.95 -11.91 20.96
CA GLY A 421 -2.17 -10.68 20.84
C GLY A 421 -1.87 -10.06 22.21
N LEU A 422 -2.90 -9.92 23.05
CA LEU A 422 -2.79 -9.38 24.40
C LEU A 422 -1.93 -10.28 25.30
N ALA A 423 -2.06 -11.60 25.18
CA ALA A 423 -1.21 -12.57 25.89
C ALA A 423 0.25 -12.58 25.38
N GLY A 424 0.50 -12.03 24.19
CA GLY A 424 1.84 -11.97 23.60
C GLY A 424 2.25 -13.22 22.86
N ILE A 425 1.28 -14.03 22.46
CA ILE A 425 1.48 -15.30 21.77
C ILE A 425 1.47 -15.02 20.26
N SER A 426 2.47 -14.26 19.80
CA SER A 426 2.57 -13.79 18.41
C SER A 426 3.72 -14.43 17.61
N LYS A 427 4.66 -15.11 18.27
CA LYS A 427 5.90 -15.60 17.68
C LYS A 427 5.68 -16.49 16.45
N GLY A 428 4.80 -17.49 16.55
CA GLY A 428 4.54 -18.44 15.47
C GLY A 428 4.02 -17.75 14.19
N VAL A 429 3.00 -16.90 14.34
CA VAL A 429 2.42 -16.16 13.21
C VAL A 429 3.43 -15.21 12.59
N ILE A 430 4.26 -14.55 13.40
CA ILE A 430 5.27 -13.64 12.87
C ILE A 430 6.40 -14.35 12.14
N GLU A 431 6.83 -15.51 12.61
CA GLU A 431 7.81 -16.34 11.89
C GLU A 431 7.23 -16.94 10.60
N SER A 432 5.94 -17.29 10.60
CA SER A 432 5.20 -17.68 9.40
C SER A 432 5.18 -16.55 8.37
N ARG A 433 4.80 -15.33 8.79
CA ARG A 433 4.76 -14.13 7.93
C ARG A 433 6.13 -13.73 7.40
N ASP A 434 7.15 -13.78 8.23
CA ASP A 434 8.54 -13.52 7.84
C ASP A 434 8.99 -14.45 6.72
N LYS A 435 8.84 -15.76 6.91
CA LYS A 435 9.20 -16.77 5.91
C LYS A 435 8.45 -16.57 4.59
N LEU A 436 7.14 -16.36 4.68
CA LEU A 436 6.29 -16.19 3.49
C LEU A 436 6.66 -14.91 2.73
N ILE A 437 6.77 -13.77 3.41
CA ILE A 437 7.12 -12.50 2.76
C ILE A 437 8.50 -12.63 2.11
N LEU A 438 9.49 -13.15 2.85
CA LEU A 438 10.84 -13.29 2.34
C LEU A 438 10.91 -14.21 1.11
N SER A 439 10.20 -15.35 1.14
CA SER A 439 10.17 -16.26 -0.01
C SER A 439 9.54 -15.61 -1.24
N GLU A 440 8.48 -14.83 -1.05
CA GLU A 440 7.76 -14.19 -2.15
C GLU A 440 8.57 -13.04 -2.76
N ILE A 441 9.12 -12.12 -1.95
CA ILE A 441 9.92 -11.00 -2.48
C ILE A 441 11.18 -11.47 -3.22
N GLN A 442 11.78 -12.59 -2.82
CA GLN A 442 12.93 -13.18 -3.50
C GLN A 442 12.52 -13.95 -4.76
N ARG A 443 11.42 -14.71 -4.70
CA ARG A 443 10.91 -15.48 -5.84
C ARG A 443 10.51 -14.59 -7.02
N PHE A 444 9.94 -13.42 -6.73
CA PHE A 444 9.48 -12.46 -7.73
C PHE A 444 10.45 -11.28 -7.93
N ALA A 445 11.67 -11.38 -7.40
CA ALA A 445 12.69 -10.39 -7.66
C ALA A 445 13.12 -10.45 -9.15
N PRO A 446 13.08 -9.33 -9.90
CA PRO A 446 13.30 -9.31 -11.36
C PRO A 446 14.65 -9.92 -11.79
N ASN A 447 15.67 -9.79 -10.95
CA ASN A 447 17.02 -10.25 -11.23
C ASN A 447 17.50 -11.31 -10.22
N GLY A 448 16.58 -11.94 -9.49
CA GLY A 448 16.91 -12.91 -8.43
C GLY A 448 17.57 -12.27 -7.20
N GLU A 449 17.25 -11.02 -6.90
CA GLU A 449 17.76 -10.32 -5.74
C GLU A 449 17.43 -11.04 -4.43
N SER A 450 18.39 -11.00 -3.50
CA SER A 450 18.22 -11.51 -2.14
C SER A 450 18.02 -10.38 -1.13
N TYR A 451 17.34 -10.72 -0.03
CA TYR A 451 16.93 -9.77 0.99
C TYR A 451 17.30 -10.29 2.38
N THR A 452 17.68 -9.36 3.24
CA THR A 452 17.89 -9.59 4.67
C THR A 452 16.77 -8.93 5.46
N LEU A 453 16.19 -9.66 6.41
CA LEU A 453 15.31 -9.08 7.41
C LEU A 453 16.12 -8.13 8.31
N ILE A 454 15.91 -6.82 8.16
CA ILE A 454 16.54 -5.79 8.99
C ILE A 454 15.97 -5.85 10.41
N ALA A 455 14.64 -5.82 10.51
CA ALA A 455 13.97 -5.90 11.81
C ALA A 455 12.52 -6.35 11.67
N LYS A 456 12.01 -6.96 12.76
CA LYS A 456 10.59 -7.20 12.95
C LYS A 456 10.16 -6.81 14.37
N VAL A 457 8.96 -6.24 14.49
CA VAL A 457 8.41 -5.79 15.77
C VAL A 457 6.91 -6.01 15.81
N VAL A 458 6.40 -6.44 16.97
CA VAL A 458 4.97 -6.65 17.21
C VAL A 458 4.54 -6.11 18.56
N ASN A 459 3.40 -5.44 18.57
CA ASN A 459 2.68 -5.09 19.78
C ASN A 459 1.19 -5.49 19.61
N VAL A 460 0.77 -6.50 20.36
CA VAL A 460 -0.57 -7.11 20.26
C VAL A 460 -0.86 -7.58 18.82
N GLY A 461 -1.73 -6.89 18.08
CA GLY A 461 -2.09 -7.21 16.70
C GLY A 461 -1.44 -6.30 15.66
N VAL A 462 -0.61 -5.34 16.07
CA VAL A 462 0.11 -4.42 15.17
C VAL A 462 1.52 -4.94 14.97
N ALA A 463 1.91 -5.21 13.73
CA ALA A 463 3.20 -5.81 13.39
C ALA A 463 3.88 -5.09 12.23
N LEU A 464 5.21 -5.06 12.21
CA LEU A 464 6.00 -4.48 11.14
C LEU A 464 7.23 -5.35 10.88
N LEU A 465 7.48 -5.69 9.62
CA LEU A 465 8.66 -6.38 9.14
C LEU A 465 9.33 -5.52 8.07
N VAL A 466 10.64 -5.28 8.17
CA VAL A 466 11.41 -4.48 7.22
C VAL A 466 12.59 -5.28 6.70
N TYR A 467 12.73 -5.32 5.39
CA TYR A 467 13.76 -6.04 4.66
C TYR A 467 14.60 -5.06 3.83
N GLY A 468 15.89 -5.35 3.70
CA GLY A 468 16.81 -4.61 2.83
C GLY A 468 17.42 -5.55 1.80
N LYS A 469 17.57 -5.09 0.56
CA LYS A 469 18.27 -5.82 -0.50
C LYS A 469 19.73 -6.04 -0.11
N ASP A 470 20.23 -7.26 -0.24
CA ASP A 470 21.56 -7.67 0.28
C ASP A 470 22.69 -6.89 -0.39
N ASP A 471 22.65 -6.78 -1.72
CA ASP A 471 23.56 -5.95 -2.53
C ASP A 471 23.11 -4.48 -2.51
N GLY A 472 23.10 -3.88 -1.33
CA GLY A 472 22.60 -2.52 -1.12
C GLY A 472 22.36 -2.20 0.36
N VAL A 473 21.12 -1.88 0.71
CA VAL A 473 20.75 -1.43 2.06
C VAL A 473 20.97 -2.54 3.11
N GLY A 474 20.67 -3.80 2.77
CA GLY A 474 20.72 -4.93 3.69
C GLY A 474 22.10 -5.19 4.28
N SER A 475 23.17 -5.03 3.49
CA SER A 475 24.56 -5.24 3.95
C SER A 475 25.17 -4.01 4.65
N ARG A 476 24.59 -2.82 4.47
CA ARG A 476 25.12 -1.56 5.03
C ARG A 476 24.40 -1.06 6.27
N VAL A 477 23.26 -1.65 6.61
CA VAL A 477 22.42 -1.17 7.71
C VAL A 477 23.15 -1.17 9.06
N GLN A 478 22.99 -0.09 9.81
CA GLN A 478 23.53 0.11 11.16
C GLN A 478 22.45 0.63 12.11
N ASP A 479 22.73 0.61 13.41
CA ASP A 479 21.88 1.20 14.45
C ASP A 479 20.40 0.77 14.38
N VAL A 480 20.16 -0.51 14.12
CA VAL A 480 18.81 -1.06 14.01
C VAL A 480 18.10 -1.02 15.36
N GLN A 481 16.94 -0.38 15.39
CA GLN A 481 16.15 -0.12 16.59
C GLN A 481 14.68 -0.43 16.32
N THR A 482 13.99 -0.97 17.32
CA THR A 482 12.55 -1.22 17.27
C THR A 482 11.86 -0.59 18.48
N GLN A 483 10.66 -0.05 18.28
CA GLN A 483 9.86 0.51 19.37
C GLN A 483 8.36 0.24 19.20
N TRP A 484 7.59 0.39 20.28
CA TRP A 484 6.12 0.40 20.25
C TRP A 484 5.52 1.44 21.20
N ALA A 485 4.30 1.87 20.89
CA ALA A 485 3.47 2.77 21.68
C ALA A 485 2.02 2.28 21.67
N GLY A 486 1.36 2.28 22.84
CA GLY A 486 -0.04 1.88 22.98
C GLY A 486 -0.97 3.08 23.18
N CYS A 487 -2.08 3.08 22.45
CA CYS A 487 -3.11 4.11 22.45
C CYS A 487 -4.49 3.58 22.87
N GLY A 488 -4.62 2.27 23.07
CA GLY A 488 -5.84 1.66 23.58
C GLY A 488 -6.17 2.12 25.01
N PRO A 489 -7.34 1.70 25.54
CA PRO A 489 -7.68 1.92 26.94
C PRO A 489 -6.51 1.53 27.85
N MET A 490 -6.20 2.34 28.86
CA MET A 490 -5.05 2.12 29.75
C MET A 490 -3.68 1.96 29.04
N ARG A 491 -3.52 2.56 27.84
CA ARG A 491 -2.31 2.46 27.00
C ARG A 491 -2.04 1.06 26.46
N MET A 492 -3.06 0.20 26.39
CA MET A 492 -2.99 -1.13 25.79
C MET A 492 -2.62 -1.09 24.31
N GLY A 493 -2.03 -2.17 23.82
CA GLY A 493 -1.42 -2.25 22.48
C GLY A 493 -2.37 -2.61 21.34
N ASN A 494 -3.66 -2.86 21.60
CA ASN A 494 -4.66 -3.19 20.58
C ASN A 494 -4.91 -2.02 19.59
N LYS A 495 -4.62 -0.79 20.03
CA LYS A 495 -4.49 0.42 19.21
C LYS A 495 -3.15 1.07 19.55
N GLY A 496 -2.51 1.73 18.61
CA GLY A 496 -1.20 2.33 18.78
C GLY A 496 -0.30 2.13 17.58
N ALA A 497 1.01 2.04 17.79
CA ALA A 497 1.97 1.86 16.72
C ALA A 497 3.17 1.01 17.12
N VAL A 498 3.80 0.42 16.10
CA VAL A 498 5.15 -0.15 16.16
C VAL A 498 6.04 0.60 15.18
N GLY A 499 7.33 0.69 15.49
CA GLY A 499 8.29 1.37 14.64
C GLY A 499 9.62 0.65 14.52
N VAL A 500 10.23 0.76 13.35
CA VAL A 500 11.59 0.31 13.02
C VAL A 500 12.38 1.53 12.59
N ARG A 501 13.56 1.74 13.19
CA ARG A 501 14.53 2.76 12.77
C ARG A 501 15.87 2.10 12.50
N PHE A 502 16.54 2.54 11.45
CA PHE A 502 17.92 2.15 11.18
C PHE A 502 18.65 3.27 10.43
N ARG A 503 19.97 3.16 10.35
CA ARG A 503 20.84 4.08 9.62
C ARG A 503 21.51 3.36 8.46
N VAL A 504 21.65 4.04 7.33
CA VAL A 504 22.46 3.58 6.20
C VAL A 504 23.59 4.60 6.02
N PRO A 505 24.85 4.21 6.28
CA PRO A 505 26.01 5.08 6.05
C PRO A 505 26.13 5.53 4.59
N SER A 506 26.74 6.70 4.38
CA SER A 506 27.16 7.16 3.04
C SER A 506 28.19 6.20 2.44
N GLU A 507 28.36 6.19 1.12
CA GLU A 507 29.29 5.27 0.44
C GLU A 507 30.75 5.44 0.85
N ASP A 508 31.13 6.65 1.25
CA ASP A 508 32.46 7.00 1.78
C ASP A 508 32.63 6.69 3.28
N GLY A 509 31.64 6.05 3.90
CA GLY A 509 31.66 5.70 5.32
C GLY A 509 31.22 6.82 6.27
N GLY A 510 30.68 7.93 5.74
CA GLY A 510 30.07 8.99 6.55
C GLY A 510 28.84 8.54 7.34
N LEU A 511 28.28 9.45 8.15
CA LEU A 511 27.12 9.14 9.02
C LEU A 511 25.90 8.64 8.24
N GLY A 512 25.69 9.15 7.02
CA GLY A 512 24.60 8.75 6.13
C GLY A 512 23.22 9.16 6.65
N GLU A 513 22.22 8.35 6.33
CA GLU A 513 20.81 8.70 6.49
C GLU A 513 20.08 7.75 7.45
N VAL A 514 19.10 8.29 8.17
CA VAL A 514 18.26 7.55 9.12
C VAL A 514 16.87 7.34 8.55
N PHE A 515 16.43 6.09 8.50
CA PHE A 515 15.14 5.65 7.99
C PHE A 515 14.27 5.21 9.16
N THR A 516 13.06 5.75 9.28
CA THR A 516 12.08 5.36 10.30
C THR A 516 10.76 4.95 9.65
N PHE A 517 10.34 3.71 9.90
CA PHE A 517 9.06 3.15 9.46
C PHE A 517 8.14 3.01 10.68
N VAL A 518 6.92 3.53 10.59
CA VAL A 518 5.91 3.46 11.64
C VAL A 518 4.65 2.84 11.08
N ASN A 519 4.28 1.67 11.61
CA ASN A 519 2.99 1.04 11.33
C ASN A 519 2.03 1.28 12.51
N ALA A 520 0.86 1.85 12.24
CA ALA A 520 -0.12 2.25 13.23
C ALA A 520 -1.51 1.61 13.03
N HIS A 521 -2.25 1.53 14.13
CA HIS A 521 -3.66 1.17 14.16
C HIS A 521 -4.37 2.14 15.11
N LEU A 522 -5.06 3.14 14.55
CA LEU A 522 -5.65 4.23 15.33
C LEU A 522 -7.11 3.94 15.72
N ALA A 523 -7.68 4.75 16.61
CA ALA A 523 -9.07 4.61 17.06
C ALA A 523 -10.08 4.50 15.91
N ALA A 524 -10.95 3.49 16.01
CA ALA A 524 -11.97 3.18 15.01
C ALA A 524 -13.24 4.05 15.18
N HIS A 525 -14.15 3.96 14.20
CA HIS A 525 -15.44 4.65 14.11
C HIS A 525 -15.38 6.11 13.64
N THR A 526 -16.44 6.55 12.95
CA THR A 526 -16.47 7.84 12.24
C THR A 526 -16.38 9.02 13.20
N GLU A 527 -17.05 8.95 14.34
CA GLU A 527 -17.10 9.98 15.37
C GLU A 527 -15.78 10.18 16.13
N GLN A 528 -14.84 9.24 16.04
CA GLN A 528 -13.58 9.25 16.80
C GLN A 528 -12.44 10.02 16.09
N ASN A 529 -12.77 11.02 15.27
CA ASN A 529 -11.76 11.78 14.52
C ASN A 529 -10.76 12.48 15.44
N GLN A 530 -11.26 13.18 16.46
CA GLN A 530 -10.41 13.85 17.45
C GLN A 530 -9.53 12.84 18.21
N ARG A 531 -10.07 11.65 18.50
CA ARG A 531 -9.30 10.61 19.16
C ARG A 531 -8.15 10.09 18.28
N ARG A 532 -8.33 9.97 16.97
CA ARG A 532 -7.23 9.62 16.05
C ARG A 532 -6.14 10.67 16.01
N VAL A 533 -6.51 11.95 16.08
CA VAL A 533 -5.55 13.07 16.21
C VAL A 533 -4.76 12.95 17.54
N GLU A 534 -5.44 12.67 18.66
CA GLU A 534 -4.78 12.40 19.94
C GLU A 534 -3.87 11.18 19.92
N ASP A 535 -4.30 10.09 19.28
CA ASP A 535 -3.53 8.86 19.13
C ASP A 535 -2.24 9.15 18.33
N TYR A 536 -2.32 9.93 17.24
CA TYR A 536 -1.16 10.38 16.46
C TYR A 536 -0.17 11.15 17.33
N HIS A 537 -0.61 12.18 18.05
CA HIS A 537 0.28 12.96 18.93
C HIS A 537 0.87 12.12 20.05
N SER A 538 0.08 11.21 20.62
CA SER A 538 0.56 10.24 21.61
C SER A 538 1.64 9.34 21.03
N ILE A 539 1.47 8.83 19.81
CA ILE A 539 2.49 8.01 19.12
C ILE A 539 3.76 8.82 18.91
N VAL A 540 3.67 10.01 18.34
CA VAL A 540 4.82 10.90 18.08
C VAL A 540 5.64 11.14 19.35
N ASN A 541 4.97 11.37 20.48
CA ASN A 541 5.62 11.71 21.75
C ASN A 541 6.08 10.48 22.56
N THR A 542 5.60 9.27 22.28
CA THR A 542 5.89 8.07 23.11
C THR A 542 6.57 6.91 22.37
N LEU A 543 6.51 6.88 21.04
CA LEU A 543 7.26 5.98 20.17
C LEU A 543 8.69 6.50 20.00
N LEU A 544 9.43 6.47 21.11
CA LEU A 544 10.75 7.10 21.22
C LEU A 544 11.89 6.13 20.95
N PHE A 545 12.90 6.62 20.24
CA PHE A 545 14.11 5.89 19.89
C PHE A 545 15.30 6.41 20.68
N PRO A 546 16.37 5.62 20.85
CA PRO A 546 17.65 6.10 21.35
C PRO A 546 18.14 7.38 20.63
N PRO A 547 19.03 8.17 21.27
CA PRO A 547 19.69 9.30 20.63
C PRO A 547 20.43 8.90 19.35
N LEU A 548 20.56 9.85 18.43
CA LEU A 548 21.36 9.69 17.21
C LEU A 548 22.87 9.60 17.56
N PRO A 549 23.68 8.89 16.75
CA PRO A 549 25.09 8.65 17.05
C PRO A 549 25.96 9.93 17.03
N ASP A 550 25.55 10.97 16.31
CA ASP A 550 26.19 12.28 16.27
C ASP A 550 25.72 13.23 17.38
N SER A 551 24.81 12.77 18.25
CA SER A 551 24.26 13.58 19.33
C SER A 551 25.03 13.42 20.65
N ASN A 552 25.37 14.55 21.27
CA ASN A 552 25.90 14.59 22.64
C ASN A 552 24.82 14.40 23.73
N SER A 553 23.54 14.33 23.34
CA SER A 553 22.41 14.19 24.25
C SER A 553 22.11 12.72 24.56
N LYS A 554 21.73 12.42 25.80
CA LYS A 554 21.22 11.10 26.20
C LYS A 554 19.69 10.99 26.08
N THR A 555 19.02 12.07 25.66
CA THR A 555 17.56 12.12 25.60
C THR A 555 17.05 11.32 24.40
N PRO A 556 16.07 10.41 24.59
CA PRO A 556 15.42 9.71 23.49
C PRO A 556 14.83 10.69 22.47
N THR A 557 14.78 10.28 21.22
CA THR A 557 14.31 11.11 20.10
C THR A 557 12.95 10.64 19.59
N THR A 558 12.17 11.57 19.03
CA THR A 558 10.89 11.27 18.37
C THR A 558 11.12 10.68 16.97
N ILE A 559 10.05 10.26 16.30
CA ILE A 559 10.11 9.75 14.93
C ILE A 559 10.75 10.74 13.93
N PHE A 560 10.70 12.05 14.22
CA PHE A 560 11.21 13.10 13.36
C PHE A 560 12.72 13.34 13.47
N SER A 561 13.43 12.70 14.41
CA SER A 561 14.89 12.64 14.35
C SER A 561 15.33 11.56 13.36
N SER A 562 14.96 11.76 12.08
CA SER A 562 15.24 10.86 10.96
C SER A 562 15.45 11.67 9.69
N SER A 563 16.12 11.09 8.70
CA SER A 563 16.26 11.63 7.34
C SER A 563 15.01 11.36 6.51
N HIS A 564 14.43 10.17 6.66
CA HIS A 564 13.20 9.74 6.00
C HIS A 564 12.25 9.10 7.03
N VAL A 565 10.99 9.54 7.06
CA VAL A 565 9.96 8.97 7.93
C VAL A 565 8.79 8.50 7.09
N PHE A 566 8.39 7.25 7.29
CA PHE A 566 7.23 6.64 6.67
C PHE A 566 6.22 6.27 7.76
N PHE A 567 5.02 6.82 7.67
CA PHE A 567 3.93 6.56 8.62
C PHE A 567 2.75 5.96 7.88
N PHE A 568 2.37 4.74 8.24
CA PHE A 568 1.36 3.98 7.52
C PHE A 568 0.57 3.06 8.45
N GLY A 569 -0.48 2.46 7.91
CA GLY A 569 -1.29 1.47 8.63
C GLY A 569 -2.79 1.66 8.44
N ASP A 570 -3.58 1.02 9.30
CA ASP A 570 -5.01 1.31 9.45
C ASP A 570 -5.18 2.54 10.35
N LEU A 571 -5.17 3.70 9.71
CA LEU A 571 -5.30 4.98 10.38
C LEU A 571 -6.75 5.31 10.72
N ASN A 572 -7.71 4.51 10.25
CA ASN A 572 -9.13 4.57 10.59
C ASN A 572 -9.85 5.90 10.34
N PHE A 573 -9.26 6.85 9.61
CA PHE A 573 -9.95 8.06 9.16
C PHE A 573 -11.09 7.70 8.20
N ARG A 574 -12.20 8.43 8.30
CA ARG A 574 -13.45 8.13 7.60
C ARG A 574 -13.87 9.29 6.70
N LEU A 575 -14.88 9.02 5.87
CA LEU A 575 -15.61 10.07 5.19
C LEU A 575 -16.65 10.68 6.14
N ASP A 576 -16.72 12.00 6.16
CA ASP A 576 -17.65 12.76 7.00
C ASP A 576 -18.15 14.03 6.32
N GLY A 577 -19.36 14.48 6.68
CA GLY A 577 -19.93 15.71 6.14
C GLY A 577 -20.33 15.68 4.66
N ILE A 578 -20.57 14.49 4.08
CA ILE A 578 -21.03 14.36 2.68
C ILE A 578 -22.46 14.96 2.54
N PRO A 579 -22.66 15.98 1.68
CA PRO A 579 -23.97 16.55 1.38
C PRO A 579 -24.95 15.53 0.81
N SER A 580 -26.21 15.62 1.24
CA SER A 580 -27.29 14.74 0.77
C SER A 580 -27.53 14.85 -0.73
N GLU A 581 -27.25 16.02 -1.33
CA GLU A 581 -27.43 16.28 -2.75
C GLU A 581 -26.44 15.51 -3.64
N MET A 582 -25.30 15.07 -3.08
CA MET A 582 -24.37 14.20 -3.80
C MET A 582 -24.83 12.74 -3.81
N LEU A 583 -25.66 12.34 -2.86
CA LEU A 583 -26.08 10.95 -2.70
C LEU A 583 -27.25 10.64 -3.65
N PRO A 584 -27.32 9.42 -4.19
CA PRO A 584 -28.49 8.95 -4.90
C PRO A 584 -29.77 9.11 -4.06
N GLU A 585 -30.87 9.50 -4.72
CA GLU A 585 -32.15 9.76 -4.04
C GLU A 585 -32.62 8.53 -3.26
N HIS A 586 -33.09 8.74 -2.03
CA HIS A 586 -33.53 7.68 -1.10
C HIS A 586 -32.47 6.63 -0.70
N SER A 587 -31.19 6.84 -1.01
CA SER A 587 -30.11 5.95 -0.56
C SER A 587 -29.74 6.20 0.91
N LYS A 588 -29.47 5.12 1.66
CA LYS A 588 -28.79 5.24 2.95
C LYS A 588 -27.33 5.66 2.70
N LEU A 589 -26.77 6.51 3.55
CA LEU A 589 -25.40 7.04 3.39
C LEU A 589 -24.36 6.00 2.95
N ALA A 590 -24.30 4.83 3.60
CA ALA A 590 -23.34 3.79 3.24
C ALA A 590 -23.52 3.23 1.81
N HIS A 591 -24.77 3.04 1.36
CA HIS A 591 -25.05 2.58 0.00
C HIS A 591 -24.80 3.69 -1.03
N GLY A 592 -25.29 4.89 -0.74
CA GLY A 592 -25.09 6.04 -1.62
C GLY A 592 -23.61 6.34 -1.85
N VAL A 593 -22.80 6.32 -0.79
CA VAL A 593 -21.34 6.47 -0.91
C VAL A 593 -20.73 5.34 -1.71
N ALA A 594 -21.13 4.08 -1.50
CA ALA A 594 -20.61 2.96 -2.28
C ALA A 594 -20.89 3.11 -3.78
N GLU A 595 -22.08 3.59 -4.16
CA GLU A 595 -22.45 3.86 -5.55
C GLU A 595 -21.61 5.00 -6.16
N LEU A 596 -21.18 5.96 -5.34
CA LEU A 596 -20.31 7.07 -5.75
C LEU A 596 -18.82 6.71 -5.81
N LEU A 597 -18.38 5.46 -5.63
CA LEU A 597 -16.95 5.10 -5.64
C LEU A 597 -16.41 4.74 -7.03
N HIS A 598 -16.91 5.38 -8.08
CA HIS A 598 -16.35 5.29 -9.44
C HIS A 598 -15.36 6.43 -9.73
N ASP A 599 -14.60 6.30 -10.83
CA ASP A 599 -13.41 7.13 -11.11
C ASP A 599 -13.71 8.64 -11.16
N GLU A 600 -14.88 9.02 -11.64
CA GLU A 600 -15.28 10.42 -11.83
C GLU A 600 -15.68 11.14 -10.52
N THR A 601 -16.12 10.39 -9.51
CA THR A 601 -16.68 10.93 -8.25
C THR A 601 -15.72 10.83 -7.08
N ARG A 602 -14.78 9.87 -7.08
CA ARG A 602 -13.74 9.77 -6.03
C ARG A 602 -12.96 11.07 -5.80
N PRO A 603 -12.57 11.85 -6.84
CA PRO A 603 -11.89 13.14 -6.63
C PRO A 603 -12.73 14.18 -5.87
N LYS A 604 -14.06 14.08 -5.87
CA LYS A 604 -14.94 14.94 -5.07
C LYS A 604 -15.11 14.37 -3.66
N LEU A 605 -15.27 13.05 -3.54
CA LEU A 605 -15.43 12.37 -2.25
C LEU A 605 -14.21 12.55 -1.33
N LYS A 606 -12.99 12.62 -1.89
CA LYS A 606 -11.77 12.82 -1.09
C LYS A 606 -11.79 14.10 -0.26
N GLU A 607 -12.52 15.13 -0.67
CA GLU A 607 -12.61 16.41 0.05
C GLU A 607 -13.34 16.26 1.40
N TYR A 608 -14.07 15.15 1.57
CA TYR A 608 -14.78 14.75 2.79
C TYR A 608 -14.00 13.74 3.62
N ASP A 609 -12.75 13.43 3.24
CA ASP A 609 -11.86 12.56 4.00
C ASP A 609 -11.32 13.28 5.24
N GLN A 610 -11.56 12.68 6.41
CA GLN A 610 -11.13 13.26 7.67
C GLN A 610 -9.60 13.43 7.76
N LEU A 611 -8.80 12.54 7.15
CA LEU A 611 -7.33 12.68 7.17
C LEU A 611 -6.89 13.91 6.35
N VAL A 612 -7.45 14.09 5.15
CA VAL A 612 -7.23 15.31 4.34
C VAL A 612 -7.59 16.56 5.14
N SER A 613 -8.74 16.55 5.84
CA SER A 613 -9.14 17.71 6.64
C SER A 613 -8.17 18.02 7.79
N VAL A 614 -7.81 17.03 8.61
CA VAL A 614 -6.92 17.27 9.77
C VAL A 614 -5.48 17.58 9.36
N ARG A 615 -5.00 17.04 8.24
CA ARG A 615 -3.64 17.25 7.73
C ARG A 615 -3.52 18.55 6.94
N ASP A 616 -4.35 18.73 5.91
CA ASP A 616 -4.15 19.76 4.89
C ASP A 616 -4.94 21.04 5.17
N GLN A 617 -6.15 20.91 5.75
CA GLN A 617 -7.03 22.06 5.99
C GLN A 617 -6.81 22.67 7.38
N LEU A 618 -6.75 21.82 8.41
CA LEU A 618 -6.64 22.26 9.80
C LEU A 618 -5.21 22.25 10.34
N GLY A 619 -4.32 21.43 9.76
CA GLY A 619 -2.94 21.30 10.23
C GLY A 619 -2.81 20.79 11.67
N THR A 620 -3.76 19.99 12.15
CA THR A 620 -3.83 19.52 13.55
C THR A 620 -3.15 18.16 13.77
N ALA A 621 -2.90 17.39 12.71
CA ALA A 621 -2.17 16.12 12.75
C ALA A 621 -1.36 15.93 11.46
N PHE A 622 -0.36 15.04 11.49
CA PHE A 622 0.46 14.71 10.31
C PHE A 622 1.11 15.92 9.62
N VAL A 623 1.43 16.97 10.39
CA VAL A 623 2.06 18.19 9.87
C VAL A 623 3.39 17.83 9.19
N GLY A 624 3.55 18.24 7.93
CA GLY A 624 4.73 17.98 7.11
C GLY A 624 4.73 16.65 6.35
N PHE A 625 3.80 15.73 6.65
CA PHE A 625 3.67 14.49 5.88
C PHE A 625 2.98 14.74 4.54
N ARG A 626 3.40 13.98 3.52
CA ARG A 626 2.79 13.92 2.19
C ARG A 626 2.25 12.51 1.94
N GLU A 627 1.36 12.41 0.96
CA GLU A 627 0.71 11.18 0.56
C GLU A 627 0.48 11.20 -0.95
N GLY A 628 0.52 10.03 -1.60
CA GLY A 628 0.11 9.91 -3.00
C GLY A 628 -1.39 10.13 -3.19
N GLU A 629 -1.86 10.08 -4.43
CA GLU A 629 -3.28 10.27 -4.75
C GLU A 629 -4.15 9.05 -4.35
N PHE A 630 -4.40 8.88 -3.04
CA PHE A 630 -5.11 7.72 -2.46
C PHE A 630 -6.51 7.49 -3.06
N TRP A 631 -7.15 8.54 -3.58
CA TRP A 631 -8.47 8.47 -4.19
C TRP A 631 -8.46 7.87 -5.61
N GLN A 632 -7.28 7.56 -6.18
CA GLN A 632 -7.19 6.86 -7.46
C GLN A 632 -7.71 5.42 -7.38
N PHE A 633 -7.69 4.79 -6.20
CA PHE A 633 -8.30 3.49 -5.94
C PHE A 633 -9.55 3.62 -5.06
N LYS A 634 -10.42 2.61 -5.09
CA LYS A 634 -11.63 2.54 -4.26
C LYS A 634 -11.29 2.48 -2.77
N CYS A 635 -12.21 2.88 -1.90
CA CYS A 635 -12.07 2.75 -0.44
C CYS A 635 -11.58 1.34 -0.05
N SER A 636 -10.67 1.26 0.91
CA SER A 636 -10.11 -0.03 1.38
C SER A 636 -11.00 -0.73 2.41
N PHE A 637 -12.00 -0.03 2.96
CA PHE A 637 -12.91 -0.53 4.00
C PHE A 637 -14.34 -0.02 3.73
N LYS A 638 -15.44 -0.69 4.12
CA LYS A 638 -15.56 -2.03 4.72
C LYS A 638 -16.17 -2.99 3.70
N TYR A 639 -15.47 -4.05 3.35
CA TYR A 639 -15.97 -5.07 2.43
C TYR A 639 -16.72 -6.17 3.16
N LYS A 640 -17.60 -6.87 2.43
CA LYS A 640 -18.09 -8.17 2.88
C LYS A 640 -16.98 -9.20 2.72
N LEU A 641 -16.82 -10.06 3.72
CA LEU A 641 -15.84 -11.15 3.66
C LEU A 641 -16.17 -12.08 2.49
N GLY A 642 -15.14 -12.51 1.76
CA GLY A 642 -15.27 -13.34 0.54
C GLY A 642 -15.55 -12.54 -0.74
N GLU A 643 -15.91 -11.25 -0.65
CA GLU A 643 -16.26 -10.44 -1.82
C GLU A 643 -15.08 -9.57 -2.29
N ILE A 644 -14.93 -9.46 -3.61
CA ILE A 644 -13.87 -8.63 -4.23
C ILE A 644 -14.26 -7.15 -4.19
N ASP A 645 -15.47 -6.81 -4.64
CA ASP A 645 -15.88 -5.41 -4.89
C ASP A 645 -17.25 -5.06 -4.27
N GLN A 646 -17.65 -5.73 -3.19
CA GLN A 646 -18.91 -5.46 -2.51
C GLN A 646 -18.70 -4.96 -1.07
N TYR A 647 -19.16 -3.74 -0.80
CA TYR A 647 -19.12 -3.14 0.53
C TYR A 647 -20.20 -3.72 1.47
N ASP A 648 -19.87 -3.84 2.75
CA ASP A 648 -20.83 -4.14 3.82
C ASP A 648 -21.53 -2.83 4.24
N PRO A 649 -22.86 -2.70 4.03
CA PRO A 649 -23.58 -1.47 4.33
C PRO A 649 -23.70 -1.14 5.82
N LYS A 650 -23.18 -1.99 6.72
CA LYS A 650 -23.04 -1.69 8.16
C LYS A 650 -22.15 -0.49 8.43
N ARG A 651 -21.27 -0.11 7.50
CA ARG A 651 -20.37 1.04 7.61
C ARG A 651 -20.32 1.78 6.28
N VAL A 652 -20.13 3.10 6.37
CA VAL A 652 -19.81 3.91 5.19
C VAL A 652 -18.41 3.50 4.71
N PRO A 653 -18.22 3.26 3.40
CA PRO A 653 -16.89 3.00 2.86
C PRO A 653 -15.90 4.13 3.16
N ALA A 654 -14.64 3.81 3.43
CA ALA A 654 -13.59 4.77 3.75
C ALA A 654 -12.19 4.28 3.33
N TRP A 655 -11.29 5.23 3.07
CA TRP A 655 -9.85 4.98 2.93
C TRP A 655 -9.19 4.98 4.31
N THR A 656 -9.33 3.86 5.02
CA THR A 656 -8.79 3.69 6.37
C THR A 656 -7.30 3.36 6.35
N ASP A 657 -6.83 2.68 5.30
CA ASP A 657 -5.48 2.17 5.15
C ASP A 657 -4.64 3.15 4.31
N ARG A 658 -3.62 3.76 4.92
CA ARG A 658 -2.93 4.94 4.36
C ARG A 658 -1.42 4.83 4.48
N ILE A 659 -0.68 5.44 3.55
CA ILE A 659 0.78 5.49 3.54
C ILE A 659 1.24 6.94 3.32
N MET A 660 1.90 7.50 4.33
CA MET A 660 2.43 8.85 4.31
C MET A 660 3.94 8.87 4.50
N TYR A 661 4.59 9.93 4.01
CA TYR A 661 6.03 10.08 4.06
C TYR A 661 6.48 11.53 4.19
N ILE A 662 7.68 11.73 4.72
CA ILE A 662 8.41 13.00 4.77
C ILE A 662 9.92 12.72 4.66
N SER A 663 10.62 13.56 3.93
CA SER A 663 12.07 13.46 3.71
C SER A 663 12.79 14.76 4.05
N HIS A 664 14.07 14.69 4.40
CA HIS A 664 14.87 15.85 4.80
C HIS A 664 15.06 16.95 3.74
N PRO A 665 15.03 16.67 2.41
CA PRO A 665 15.06 17.73 1.41
C PRO A 665 13.72 18.46 1.30
N ASP A 666 12.65 17.93 1.91
CA ASP A 666 11.35 18.57 1.84
C ASP A 666 11.35 19.90 2.58
N SER A 667 10.79 20.92 1.94
CA SER A 667 10.64 22.23 2.58
C SER A 667 9.52 22.19 3.64
N PRO A 668 9.74 22.79 4.82
CA PRO A 668 8.69 23.00 5.81
C PRO A 668 7.66 24.05 5.35
N ASP A 669 7.98 24.88 4.35
CA ASP A 669 7.11 25.96 3.86
C ASP A 669 6.17 25.50 2.74
N THR A 670 6.49 24.39 2.05
CA THR A 670 5.68 23.84 0.95
C THR A 670 5.17 22.43 1.29
N LEU A 671 4.18 22.37 2.17
CA LEU A 671 3.63 21.11 2.71
C LEU A 671 3.05 20.16 1.65
N GLN A 672 2.69 20.66 0.47
CA GLN A 672 2.06 19.85 -0.59
C GLN A 672 3.07 19.20 -1.56
N THR A 673 4.35 19.58 -1.50
CA THR A 673 5.39 19.04 -2.39
C THR A 673 6.38 18.20 -1.61
N SER A 674 6.79 17.06 -2.15
CA SER A 674 7.86 16.23 -1.59
C SER A 674 8.93 15.94 -2.64
N SER A 675 10.15 15.76 -2.17
CA SER A 675 11.29 15.22 -2.90
C SER A 675 11.16 13.71 -3.15
N ILE A 676 10.32 13.01 -2.38
CA ILE A 676 9.95 11.61 -2.65
C ILE A 676 8.92 11.59 -3.78
N THR A 677 9.21 10.78 -4.81
CA THR A 677 8.26 10.51 -5.90
C THR A 677 7.44 9.27 -5.58
N ASN A 678 6.12 9.41 -5.51
CA ASN A 678 5.20 8.28 -5.40
C ASN A 678 4.98 7.68 -6.78
N VAL A 679 5.48 6.46 -7.00
CA VAL A 679 5.44 5.80 -8.30
C VAL A 679 4.20 4.94 -8.44
N LEU A 680 3.83 4.25 -7.36
CA LEU A 680 2.61 3.48 -7.26
C LEU A 680 1.98 3.74 -5.91
N TYR A 681 0.66 3.88 -5.91
CA TYR A 681 -0.15 3.83 -4.71
C TYR A 681 -1.51 3.24 -5.05
N THR A 682 -1.78 2.02 -4.59
CA THR A 682 -3.00 1.28 -4.93
C THR A 682 -3.44 0.37 -3.80
N SER A 683 -4.71 -0.05 -3.85
CA SER A 683 -5.21 -1.21 -3.10
C SER A 683 -5.19 -2.48 -3.95
N ILE A 684 -5.28 -3.64 -3.29
CA ILE A 684 -5.29 -4.97 -3.91
C ILE A 684 -6.67 -5.64 -3.67
N PRO A 685 -7.65 -5.49 -4.58
CA PRO A 685 -9.02 -5.96 -4.36
C PRO A 685 -9.18 -7.48 -4.29
N SER A 686 -8.25 -8.25 -4.87
CA SER A 686 -8.30 -9.72 -4.93
C SER A 686 -8.26 -10.39 -3.55
N TYR A 687 -7.82 -9.69 -2.52
CA TYR A 687 -7.78 -10.20 -1.15
C TYR A 687 -9.15 -10.06 -0.49
N THR A 688 -9.76 -11.20 -0.14
CA THR A 688 -11.15 -11.24 0.36
C THR A 688 -11.28 -11.84 1.76
N THR A 689 -10.19 -12.25 2.39
CA THR A 689 -10.18 -12.86 3.74
C THR A 689 -10.42 -11.84 4.87
N SER A 690 -10.15 -10.57 4.61
CA SER A 690 -10.44 -9.45 5.50
C SER A 690 -11.55 -8.57 4.93
N ASP A 691 -12.17 -7.77 5.79
CA ASP A 691 -13.07 -6.68 5.42
C ASP A 691 -12.31 -5.41 5.00
N HIS A 692 -10.98 -5.44 5.09
CA HIS A 692 -10.07 -4.49 4.47
C HIS A 692 -9.43 -5.05 3.20
N LYS A 693 -9.04 -4.16 2.29
CA LYS A 693 -8.16 -4.48 1.15
C LYS A 693 -6.73 -4.01 1.45
N PRO A 694 -5.70 -4.85 1.21
CA PRO A 694 -4.31 -4.43 1.35
C PRO A 694 -4.01 -3.20 0.51
N VAL A 695 -3.12 -2.35 0.99
CA VAL A 695 -2.63 -1.16 0.29
C VAL A 695 -1.12 -1.25 0.12
N ILE A 696 -0.61 -0.80 -1.01
CA ILE A 696 0.80 -0.75 -1.34
C ILE A 696 1.17 0.61 -1.91
N SER A 697 2.36 1.09 -1.57
CA SER A 697 3.01 2.19 -2.27
C SER A 697 4.47 1.89 -2.58
N VAL A 698 4.90 2.31 -3.77
CA VAL A 698 6.30 2.26 -4.22
C VAL A 698 6.80 3.70 -4.34
N LEU A 699 7.87 4.00 -3.60
CA LEU A 699 8.40 5.34 -3.41
C LEU A 699 9.83 5.41 -3.93
N LEU A 700 10.11 6.37 -4.80
CA LEU A 700 11.47 6.70 -5.22
C LEU A 700 11.98 7.87 -4.38
N LEU A 701 13.02 7.62 -3.59
CA LEU A 701 13.61 8.61 -2.69
C LEU A 701 14.49 9.59 -3.46
N PRO A 702 14.71 10.80 -2.91
CA PRO A 702 15.74 11.69 -3.43
C PRO A 702 17.13 11.02 -3.39
N PRO A 703 18.08 11.48 -4.23
CA PRO A 703 19.47 11.07 -4.14
C PRO A 703 20.00 11.30 -2.73
N SER A 704 20.84 10.39 -2.24
CA SER A 704 21.49 10.59 -0.95
C SER A 704 22.45 11.77 -0.99
N GLU A 705 22.44 12.57 0.08
CA GLU A 705 23.39 13.68 0.21
C GLU A 705 24.84 13.14 0.37
N PRO A 706 25.85 13.88 -0.12
CA PRO A 706 27.25 13.56 0.14
C PRO A 706 27.55 13.57 1.65
N SER A 707 28.68 12.96 2.05
CA SER A 707 29.08 12.90 3.46
C SER A 707 28.98 14.26 4.14
N SER A 708 28.20 14.30 5.22
CA SER A 708 28.04 15.44 6.11
C SER A 708 28.53 15.06 7.50
N ASP A 709 29.03 16.05 8.25
CA ASP A 709 29.44 15.90 9.65
C ASP A 709 28.25 15.63 10.59
N SER A 710 27.02 15.79 10.10
CA SER A 710 25.78 15.50 10.83
C SER A 710 24.77 14.76 9.96
N ILE A 711 23.93 13.93 10.59
CA ILE A 711 22.82 13.24 9.93
C ILE A 711 21.80 14.28 9.43
N PRO A 712 21.40 14.25 8.15
CA PRO A 712 20.37 15.16 7.64
C PRO A 712 19.01 14.77 8.23
N LEU A 713 18.29 15.72 8.84
CA LEU A 713 17.00 15.48 9.50
C LEU A 713 15.86 16.19 8.80
N VAL A 714 14.67 15.59 8.84
CA VAL A 714 13.42 16.22 8.38
C VAL A 714 13.18 17.55 9.06
N LYS A 715 12.76 18.54 8.27
CA LYS A 715 12.45 19.89 8.75
C LYS A 715 10.95 20.02 8.95
N LEU A 716 10.54 20.41 10.14
CA LEU A 716 9.15 20.68 10.48
C LEU A 716 8.89 22.19 10.51
N PRO A 717 7.65 22.63 10.24
CA PRO A 717 7.26 24.02 10.45
C PRO A 717 7.54 24.47 11.87
N SER A 718 7.93 25.72 12.07
CA SER A 718 8.24 26.28 13.39
C SER A 718 7.05 26.25 14.37
N THR A 719 5.82 26.14 13.85
CA THR A 719 4.59 26.00 14.65
C THR A 719 4.39 24.58 15.21
N TYR A 720 5.16 23.59 14.73
CA TYR A 720 5.01 22.20 15.14
C TYR A 720 6.34 21.65 15.68
N SER A 721 6.42 21.56 17.01
CA SER A 721 7.58 21.03 17.72
C SER A 721 7.17 19.84 18.59
N PRO A 722 7.27 18.60 18.09
CA PRO A 722 7.01 17.40 18.87
C PRO A 722 8.15 17.14 19.84
N HIS A 723 7.82 16.67 21.06
CA HIS A 723 8.80 16.44 22.10
C HIS A 723 8.65 15.06 22.75
N PRO A 724 9.76 14.42 23.14
CA PRO A 724 9.73 13.18 23.90
C PRO A 724 8.92 13.32 25.20
N ASP A 725 7.92 12.47 25.40
CA ASP A 725 7.17 12.39 26.65
C ASP A 725 8.07 11.79 27.76
N PRO A 726 8.34 12.52 28.86
CA PRO A 726 9.17 12.02 29.96
C PRO A 726 8.62 10.72 30.59
N HIS A 727 7.32 10.49 30.48
CA HIS A 727 6.61 9.34 31.04
C HIS A 727 6.39 8.21 30.03
N ALA A 728 6.92 8.31 28.81
CA ALA A 728 6.72 7.30 27.76
C ALA A 728 7.06 5.88 28.22
N ARG A 729 8.17 5.72 28.97
CA ARG A 729 8.59 4.41 29.51
C ARG A 729 7.56 3.84 30.49
N ILE A 730 7.03 4.67 31.39
CA ILE A 730 6.04 4.25 32.38
C ILE A 730 4.73 3.87 31.69
N LYS A 731 4.24 4.71 30.77
CA LYS A 731 3.03 4.46 29.97
C LYS A 731 3.11 3.13 29.22
N ARG A 732 4.27 2.84 28.62
CA ARG A 732 4.52 1.59 27.88
C ARG A 732 4.53 0.36 28.80
N ILE A 733 5.14 0.46 29.98
CA ILE A 733 5.16 -0.63 30.97
C ILE A 733 3.74 -0.92 31.46
N LEU A 734 2.98 0.12 31.82
CA LEU A 734 1.59 -0.02 32.27
C LEU A 734 0.70 -0.66 31.21
N GLY A 735 0.76 -0.15 29.96
CA GLY A 735 0.02 -0.73 28.85
C GLY A 735 0.30 -2.21 28.66
N ARG A 736 1.58 -2.61 28.70
CA ARG A 736 1.98 -4.02 28.60
C ARG A 736 1.47 -4.87 29.77
N ILE A 737 1.48 -4.35 31.00
CA ILE A 737 0.94 -5.08 32.15
C ILE A 737 -0.56 -5.35 31.93
N PHE A 738 -1.33 -4.33 31.52
CA PHE A 738 -2.75 -4.50 31.23
C PHE A 738 -3.00 -5.46 30.07
N ASP A 739 -2.20 -5.37 28.99
CA ASP A 739 -2.26 -6.31 27.88
C ASP A 739 -2.10 -7.75 28.37
N ARG A 740 -1.05 -8.04 29.15
CA ARG A 740 -0.76 -9.39 29.63
C ARG A 740 -1.80 -9.91 30.62
N LEU A 741 -2.22 -9.09 31.58
CA LEU A 741 -3.24 -9.49 32.55
C LEU A 741 -4.54 -9.87 31.86
N LEU A 742 -5.01 -9.00 30.95
CA LEU A 742 -6.23 -9.29 30.22
C LEU A 742 -6.07 -10.46 29.26
N GLY A 743 -4.97 -10.49 28.50
CA GLY A 743 -4.68 -11.52 27.53
C GLY A 743 -4.60 -12.91 28.15
N TYR A 744 -3.85 -13.09 29.25
CA TYR A 744 -3.78 -14.39 29.92
C TYR A 744 -5.10 -14.79 30.57
N THR A 745 -5.85 -13.84 31.13
CA THR A 745 -7.17 -14.12 31.69
C THR A 745 -8.14 -14.58 30.61
N TRP A 746 -8.21 -13.86 29.49
CA TRP A 746 -9.05 -14.22 28.35
C TRP A 746 -8.59 -15.53 27.72
N TRP A 747 -7.31 -15.70 27.45
CA TRP A 747 -6.75 -16.94 26.91
C TRP A 747 -7.05 -18.15 27.81
N LEU A 748 -6.93 -18.01 29.13
CA LEU A 748 -7.30 -19.04 30.09
C LEU A 748 -8.79 -19.36 30.05
N LEU A 749 -9.66 -18.35 29.97
CA LEU A 749 -11.11 -18.54 29.85
C LEU A 749 -11.49 -19.24 28.54
N ALA A 750 -10.85 -18.88 27.43
CA ALA A 750 -11.02 -19.52 26.14
C ALA A 750 -10.54 -20.98 26.16
N PHE A 751 -9.38 -21.24 26.76
CA PHE A 751 -8.78 -22.57 26.87
C PHE A 751 -9.57 -23.50 27.82
N LEU A 752 -9.97 -23.00 28.98
CA LEU A 752 -10.74 -23.77 29.96
C LEU A 752 -12.20 -23.99 29.54
N GLY A 753 -12.71 -23.18 28.60
CA GLY A 753 -13.97 -23.36 27.87
C GLY A 753 -15.22 -23.58 28.72
N PHE A 754 -15.15 -23.40 30.05
CA PHE A 754 -16.15 -23.89 31.00
C PHE A 754 -16.71 -25.30 30.65
N GLY A 755 -15.87 -26.18 30.08
CA GLY A 755 -16.26 -27.53 29.63
C GLY A 755 -16.92 -27.67 28.25
N SER A 756 -16.97 -26.62 27.41
CA SER A 756 -17.48 -26.69 26.03
C SER A 756 -16.69 -25.79 25.07
N ALA A 757 -16.10 -26.40 24.04
CA ALA A 757 -15.39 -25.70 22.97
C ALA A 757 -16.28 -24.67 22.24
N ALA A 758 -17.59 -24.95 22.12
CA ALA A 758 -18.55 -24.03 21.51
C ALA A 758 -18.77 -22.77 22.35
N VAL A 759 -18.76 -22.90 23.69
CA VAL A 759 -18.90 -21.74 24.60
C VAL A 759 -17.63 -20.90 24.60
N GLY A 760 -16.45 -21.53 24.53
CA GLY A 760 -15.17 -20.83 24.37
C GLY A 760 -15.12 -19.99 23.10
N LEU A 761 -15.54 -20.54 21.96
CA LEU A 761 -15.60 -19.82 20.68
C LEU A 761 -16.63 -18.67 20.69
N MET A 762 -17.81 -18.89 21.26
CA MET A 762 -18.85 -17.86 21.39
C MET A 762 -18.42 -16.70 22.29
N LEU A 763 -17.72 -16.99 23.40
CA LEU A 763 -17.20 -15.96 24.31
C LEU A 763 -16.05 -15.17 23.68
N ASP A 764 -15.22 -15.81 22.86
CA ASP A 764 -14.13 -15.15 22.12
C ASP A 764 -14.70 -14.17 21.09
N GLU A 765 -15.70 -14.60 20.30
CA GLU A 765 -16.37 -13.77 19.29
C GLU A 765 -17.11 -12.57 19.91
N TYR A 766 -17.85 -12.78 21.01
CA TYR A 766 -18.53 -11.68 21.73
C TYR A 766 -17.54 -10.69 22.38
N SER A 767 -16.43 -11.18 22.94
CA SER A 767 -15.44 -10.34 23.61
C SER A 767 -14.61 -9.52 22.61
N ASN A 768 -14.33 -10.08 21.43
CA ASN A 768 -13.73 -9.35 20.31
C ASN A 768 -14.60 -8.17 19.88
N ILE A 769 -15.92 -8.37 19.74
CA ILE A 769 -16.87 -7.30 19.41
C ILE A 769 -16.86 -6.20 20.48
N LEU A 770 -16.91 -6.54 21.76
CA LEU A 770 -16.93 -5.57 22.86
C LEU A 770 -15.66 -4.73 22.94
N MET A 771 -14.48 -5.35 22.78
CA MET A 771 -13.20 -4.62 22.79
C MET A 771 -12.96 -3.74 21.56
N LEU A 772 -13.50 -4.14 20.41
CA LEU A 772 -13.46 -3.34 19.19
C LEU A 772 -14.49 -2.20 19.20
N THR A 773 -15.57 -2.30 20.01
CA THR A 773 -16.67 -1.33 20.09
C THR A 773 -16.70 -0.46 21.35
N SER A 774 -15.93 -0.75 22.41
CA SER A 774 -16.06 -0.03 23.69
C SER A 774 -15.61 1.43 23.70
N SER A 775 -15.16 2.00 22.57
CA SER A 775 -15.02 3.46 22.43
C SER A 775 -16.36 4.21 22.27
N SER A 776 -17.49 3.54 22.01
CA SER A 776 -18.76 4.20 21.63
C SER A 776 -19.83 4.34 22.73
N HIS A 777 -19.54 4.04 24.00
CA HIS A 777 -20.57 4.07 25.08
C HIS A 777 -20.34 5.04 26.24
N ILE A 778 -19.37 5.96 26.14
CA ILE A 778 -19.15 6.99 27.18
C ILE A 778 -19.91 8.31 26.89
N GLY A 779 -20.73 8.38 25.83
CA GLY A 779 -21.40 9.62 25.40
C GLY A 779 -22.89 9.78 25.75
N ARG A 780 -23.51 8.84 26.48
CA ARG A 780 -24.91 8.98 26.93
C ARG A 780 -25.10 8.45 28.36
N SER A 781 -24.70 9.27 29.33
CA SER A 781 -25.36 9.38 30.64
C SER A 781 -25.21 10.80 31.14
#